data_AF-A0A1X3J5F4-F1
#
_entry.id   AF-A0A1X3J5F4-F1
#
_cell.length_a   1.000
_cell.length_b   1.000
_cell.length_c   1.000
_cell.angle_alpha   90.00
_cell.angle_beta   90.00
_cell.angle_gamma   90.00
#
_symmetry.space_group_name_H-M   'P 1'
#
loop_
_entity.id
_entity.type
_entity.pdbx_description
1 polymer ?
#
loop_
_entity_poly.entity_id
_entity_poly.type
_entity_poly.pdbx_seq_one_letter_code
_entity_poly.pdbx_strand_id
1 'polypeptide(L)'
;EQRGFDGRTQRYHYDLTGKLTQSEDEGLITLWHYDASDRITHRTVNGDPAEQWQYDEHGWLTTLSHTSEGHRVSVHYGYDDKGRLTGERQTVENPETGEMLWEHETGHAYSEQGLATRQEPDGLPPVEWLTYGSGYLAGMKLGGTPLVEYTRDRLHRETARSFGGEAYELATAWNTSGQLRSRHLNLPQLDREYTWNDNGQLIRISGPQESREYRYSGTGRLTGVHTTAANLDIDIPYATDPAGNRLPDPELHPDSTLTAWPDNRIAEDAHYVYRHDEYGRLAEKTDRIPEGVIRMHDERTHHYHYDSQHRLVFYTRIQHGEPQVESRYLYDPLGRRTGKRVWRRERDLTGWMSLSRKPEVTWYGWDGDRLTTIQTGTTRIQTVYQPGSFTPLLRIETENGEQAKARHRSLAEVLQEDTGVTLPAELSVMLGRLERELRAGAVSAESEAWLAQCGLTAEQMAAQLEAEYIPERKLHLYHCDHRGLPLALISPEGETAWQGEYDEWGNLLGETSAQHLQQSLRLPGQQYDEESGLYYNRNRYYDPLQGRYITQDPIGLKGGWNLYAYPLNPVQRGDPLGLSGETLVLGSATTVTGTEFGGALLSGGAATFDAVTAAMASAAPALGAMAVVAGPMGYDLLANDGRAGKALSDGQLINSQAEMCYWTSSCPLDSPHENDNSSGSQPNVGKDLTDEEKNCLAGGSTGSPGGWGPEDENSARDRMQHERYKDELRQKMGKPDVTDSNLKNIIDDLYRPNAKVGSGSTADAVRYELATGEKVGGRGHVLKAQDYTRALQDWLDKNPTASPGDRAAAENVLQDLQNALGGK
;
A
#
# COMPACT_ATOMS: atom_id res chain seq x y z
N GLU A 1 -3.56 23.36 18.35
CA GLU A 1 -3.98 22.22 19.18
C GLU A 1 -4.92 21.37 18.36
N GLN A 2 -4.72 20.06 18.36
CA GLN A 2 -5.54 19.05 17.70
C GLN A 2 -5.95 18.03 18.76
N ARG A 3 -7.23 17.65 18.77
CA ARG A 3 -7.74 16.58 19.64
C ARG A 3 -8.33 15.47 18.78
N GLY A 4 -7.81 14.27 18.94
CA GLY A 4 -8.31 13.07 18.27
C GLY A 4 -9.66 12.61 18.83
N PHE A 5 -10.35 11.73 18.09
CA PHE A 5 -11.61 11.10 18.55
C PHE A 5 -11.42 10.22 19.79
N ASP A 6 -10.19 9.77 20.02
CA ASP A 6 -9.73 9.03 21.18
C ASP A 6 -9.41 9.91 22.40
N GLY A 7 -9.57 11.23 22.26
CA GLY A 7 -9.30 12.21 23.30
C GLY A 7 -7.83 12.64 23.40
N ARG A 8 -6.91 12.02 22.65
CA ARG A 8 -5.47 12.36 22.59
C ARG A 8 -5.29 13.79 22.11
N THR A 9 -4.47 14.56 22.81
CA THR A 9 -4.26 15.99 22.48
C THR A 9 -2.83 16.23 22.01
N GLN A 10 -2.72 16.79 20.80
CA GLN A 10 -1.46 17.21 20.19
C GLN A 10 -1.40 18.73 20.09
N ARG A 11 -0.26 19.32 20.42
CA ARG A 11 -0.03 20.77 20.35
C ARG A 11 1.18 21.06 19.49
N TYR A 12 1.11 22.16 18.76
CA TYR A 12 2.12 22.57 17.80
C TYR A 12 2.40 24.06 18.00
N HIS A 13 3.68 24.42 18.01
CA HIS A 13 4.13 25.80 18.07
C HIS A 13 4.96 26.10 16.83
N TYR A 14 4.69 27.27 16.25
CA TYR A 14 5.34 27.74 15.05
C TYR A 14 6.04 29.06 15.32
N ASP A 15 7.13 29.31 14.59
CA ASP A 15 7.77 30.62 14.59
C ASP A 15 6.99 31.64 13.73
N LEU A 16 7.46 32.89 13.69
CA LEU A 16 6.84 33.99 12.93
C LEU A 16 6.82 33.76 11.42
N THR A 17 7.57 32.78 10.91
CA THR A 17 7.63 32.42 9.49
C THR A 17 6.82 31.16 9.17
N GLY A 18 6.14 30.58 10.16
CA GLY A 18 5.31 29.39 10.01
C GLY A 18 6.06 28.06 10.08
N LYS A 19 7.33 28.04 10.52
CA LYS A 19 8.09 26.80 10.74
C LYS A 19 7.71 26.17 12.07
N LEU A 20 7.53 24.85 12.10
CA LEU A 20 7.25 24.11 13.34
C LEU A 20 8.50 24.13 14.23
N THR A 21 8.41 24.74 15.41
CA THR A 21 9.52 24.78 16.38
C THR A 21 9.35 23.79 17.51
N GLN A 22 8.11 23.41 17.83
CA GLN A 22 7.81 22.48 18.92
C GLN A 22 6.52 21.71 18.62
N SER A 23 6.51 20.42 18.93
CA SER A 23 5.28 19.64 19.06
C SER A 23 5.21 18.98 20.44
N GLU A 24 3.99 18.81 20.97
CA GLU A 24 3.69 18.12 22.22
C GLU A 24 2.62 17.08 21.96
N ASP A 25 2.81 15.87 22.49
CA ASP A 25 1.89 14.75 22.32
C ASP A 25 1.86 13.91 23.60
N GLU A 26 0.80 14.03 24.40
CA GLU A 26 0.61 13.33 25.69
C GLU A 26 1.88 13.29 26.58
N GLY A 27 2.65 14.39 26.60
CA GLY A 27 3.88 14.52 27.39
C GLY A 27 5.19 14.29 26.63
N LEU A 28 5.15 13.87 25.36
CA LEU A 28 6.30 13.86 24.45
C LEU A 28 6.48 15.24 23.82
N ILE A 29 7.50 15.97 24.23
CA ILE A 29 7.84 17.29 23.69
C ILE A 29 8.98 17.15 22.69
N THR A 30 8.70 17.39 21.41
CA THR A 30 9.71 17.43 20.35
C THR A 30 10.07 18.89 20.04
N LEU A 31 11.35 19.21 20.01
CA LEU A 31 11.87 20.53 19.61
C LEU A 31 12.67 20.41 18.32
N TRP A 32 12.40 21.29 17.37
CA TRP A 32 13.03 21.31 16.05
C TRP A 32 14.01 22.48 15.95
N HIS A 33 15.23 22.18 15.49
CA HIS A 33 16.29 23.18 15.35
C HIS A 33 16.70 23.35 13.90
N TYR A 34 16.83 24.60 13.48
CA TYR A 34 17.08 24.98 12.09
C TYR A 34 18.40 25.76 11.94
N ASP A 35 19.05 25.64 10.79
CA ASP A 35 20.19 26.49 10.42
C ASP A 35 19.74 27.84 9.84
N ALA A 36 20.71 28.68 9.46
CA ALA A 36 20.46 29.99 8.86
C ALA A 36 19.82 29.92 7.45
N SER A 37 19.78 28.74 6.84
CA SER A 37 19.16 28.46 5.56
C SER A 37 17.80 27.77 5.72
N ASP A 38 17.23 27.79 6.93
CA ASP A 38 15.93 27.19 7.29
C ASP A 38 15.85 25.66 7.10
N ARG A 39 17.00 24.98 7.14
CA ARG A 39 17.07 23.51 7.09
C ARG A 39 17.11 22.93 8.49
N ILE A 40 16.42 21.81 8.71
CA ILE A 40 16.43 21.11 10.01
C ILE A 40 17.84 20.57 10.24
N THR A 41 18.43 20.81 11.40
CA THR A 41 19.78 20.32 11.76
C THR A 41 19.73 19.20 12.78
N HIS A 42 18.83 19.30 13.75
CA HIS A 42 18.59 18.27 14.74
C HIS A 42 17.24 18.49 15.41
N ARG A 43 16.76 17.45 16.09
CA ARG A 43 15.64 17.56 17.01
C ARG A 43 15.98 16.93 18.35
N THR A 44 15.23 17.35 19.37
CA THR A 44 15.28 16.73 20.69
C THR A 44 13.90 16.27 21.08
N VAL A 45 13.81 15.18 21.84
CA VAL A 45 12.56 14.69 22.41
C VAL A 45 12.72 14.64 23.93
N ASN A 46 11.86 15.36 24.65
CA ASN A 46 11.94 15.55 26.10
C ASN A 46 13.31 16.09 26.58
N GLY A 47 13.99 16.85 25.73
CA GLY A 47 15.32 17.41 25.99
C GLY A 47 16.48 16.48 25.63
N ASP A 48 16.21 15.22 25.31
CA ASP A 48 17.23 14.27 24.88
C ASP A 48 17.49 14.38 23.37
N PRO A 49 18.75 14.26 22.91
CA PRO A 49 19.07 14.23 21.48
C PRO A 49 18.37 13.08 20.76
N ALA A 50 17.76 13.37 19.61
CA ALA A 50 17.20 12.37 18.71
C ALA A 50 17.95 12.42 17.37
N GLU A 51 17.25 12.71 16.27
CA GLU A 51 17.84 12.76 14.93
C GLU A 51 18.65 14.03 14.68
N GLN A 52 19.69 13.84 13.88
CA GLN A 52 20.57 14.89 13.38
C GLN A 52 20.69 14.76 11.87
N TRP A 53 20.65 15.90 11.18
CA TRP A 53 20.75 16.03 9.73
C TRP A 53 22.00 16.83 9.37
N GLN A 54 22.70 16.41 8.33
CA GLN A 54 23.88 17.07 7.79
C GLN A 54 23.72 17.27 6.29
N TYR A 55 24.21 18.41 5.80
CA TYR A 55 24.08 18.80 4.41
C TYR A 55 25.45 19.17 3.84
N ASP A 56 25.60 19.02 2.52
CA ASP A 56 26.77 19.54 1.80
C ASP A 56 26.65 21.06 1.49
N GLU A 57 27.63 21.58 0.77
CA GLU A 57 27.69 22.98 0.32
C GLU A 57 26.60 23.34 -0.69
N HIS A 58 26.08 22.37 -1.46
CA HIS A 58 24.95 22.56 -2.38
C HIS A 58 23.60 22.53 -1.65
N GLY A 59 23.61 22.04 -0.41
CA GLY A 59 22.48 21.91 0.47
C GLY A 59 21.71 20.61 0.34
N TRP A 60 22.30 19.60 -0.28
CA TRP A 60 21.77 18.24 -0.31
C TRP A 60 22.05 17.52 1.00
N LEU A 61 21.10 16.69 1.42
CA LEU A 61 21.16 15.93 2.68
C LEU A 61 22.17 14.80 2.54
N THR A 62 23.30 14.88 3.23
CA THR A 62 24.37 13.88 3.10
C THR A 62 24.34 12.81 4.17
N THR A 63 23.84 13.13 5.37
CA THR A 63 23.79 12.19 6.48
C THR A 63 22.62 12.48 7.41
N LEU A 64 21.92 11.43 7.83
CA LEU A 64 21.08 11.43 9.02
C LEU A 64 21.65 10.45 10.04
N SER A 65 21.58 10.78 11.32
CA SER A 65 21.97 9.84 12.39
C SER A 65 21.17 10.04 13.67
N HIS A 66 21.06 8.98 14.46
CA HIS A 66 20.47 9.00 15.81
C HIS A 66 20.98 7.81 16.63
N THR A 67 20.53 7.71 17.88
CA THR A 67 20.78 6.53 18.73
C THR A 67 19.54 5.65 18.82
N SER A 68 19.66 4.38 18.43
CA SER A 68 18.59 3.37 18.52
C SER A 68 19.07 2.21 19.39
N GLU A 69 18.34 1.88 20.46
CA GLU A 69 18.70 0.80 21.41
C GLU A 69 20.20 0.81 21.82
N GLY A 70 20.76 2.00 22.05
CA GLY A 70 22.17 2.19 22.44
C GLY A 70 23.20 2.15 21.31
N HIS A 71 22.80 2.00 20.05
CA HIS A 71 23.67 1.98 18.88
C HIS A 71 23.52 3.27 18.07
N ARG A 72 24.60 3.79 17.47
CA ARG A 72 24.45 4.85 16.47
C ARG A 72 24.04 4.21 15.16
N VAL A 73 22.92 4.69 14.62
CA VAL A 73 22.42 4.27 13.31
C VAL A 73 22.41 5.49 12.40
N SER A 74 23.01 5.37 11.22
CA SER A 74 23.13 6.46 10.26
C SER A 74 22.71 6.04 8.86
N VAL A 75 22.23 7.00 8.07
CA VAL A 75 21.96 6.87 6.64
C VAL A 75 22.76 7.94 5.93
N HIS A 76 23.52 7.55 4.91
CA HIS A 76 24.37 8.43 4.12
C HIS A 76 23.88 8.43 2.66
N TYR A 77 23.95 9.60 2.03
CA TYR A 77 23.53 9.78 0.65
C TYR A 77 24.67 10.34 -0.20
N GLY A 78 24.82 9.77 -1.40
CA GLY A 78 25.67 10.29 -2.46
C GLY A 78 24.83 10.96 -3.55
N TYR A 79 25.36 12.02 -4.15
CA TYR A 79 24.73 12.72 -5.27
C TYR A 79 25.72 12.93 -6.41
N ASP A 80 25.21 12.99 -7.64
CA ASP A 80 25.98 13.47 -8.78
C ASP A 80 25.91 15.00 -8.93
N ASP A 81 26.67 15.56 -9.88
CA ASP A 81 26.71 17.00 -10.17
C ASP A 81 25.35 17.60 -10.57
N LYS A 82 24.34 16.77 -10.85
CA LYS A 82 22.97 17.18 -11.18
C LYS A 82 22.02 17.04 -10.00
N GLY A 83 22.50 16.64 -8.83
CA GLY A 83 21.69 16.41 -7.62
C GLY A 83 20.88 15.13 -7.64
N ARG A 84 21.20 14.17 -8.52
CA ARG A 84 20.54 12.86 -8.55
C ARG A 84 21.22 11.92 -7.55
N LEU A 85 20.43 11.12 -6.85
CA LEU A 85 20.93 10.19 -5.83
C LEU A 85 21.78 9.09 -6.46
N THR A 86 23.07 9.04 -6.15
CA THR A 86 23.99 8.00 -6.67
C THR A 86 24.17 6.84 -5.71
N GLY A 87 23.74 6.96 -4.46
CA GLY A 87 23.79 5.86 -3.52
C GLY A 87 23.17 6.18 -2.17
N GLU A 88 22.71 5.13 -1.51
CA GLU A 88 22.26 5.14 -0.13
C GLU A 88 23.05 4.09 0.66
N ARG A 89 23.61 4.51 1.80
CA ARG A 89 24.35 3.63 2.72
C ARG A 89 23.82 3.72 4.14
N GLN A 90 23.43 2.61 4.74
CA GLN A 90 23.05 2.53 6.15
C GLN A 90 24.17 1.92 6.98
N THR A 91 24.39 2.44 8.18
CA THR A 91 25.41 1.96 9.12
C THR A 91 24.86 1.80 10.52
N VAL A 92 25.35 0.78 11.23
CA VAL A 92 25.06 0.53 12.65
C VAL A 92 26.39 0.33 13.36
N GLU A 93 26.71 1.22 14.30
CA GLU A 93 27.98 1.20 15.03
C GLU A 93 27.77 1.25 16.54
N ASN A 94 28.75 0.70 17.28
CA ASN A 94 28.84 0.87 18.71
C ASN A 94 29.40 2.27 19.02
N PRO A 95 28.63 3.16 19.66
CA PRO A 95 29.05 4.54 19.87
C PRO A 95 30.20 4.68 20.89
N GLU A 96 30.43 3.69 21.75
CA GLU A 96 31.51 3.73 22.76
C GLU A 96 32.85 3.26 22.18
N THR A 97 32.83 2.22 21.33
CA THR A 97 34.04 1.62 20.76
C THR A 97 34.37 2.09 19.35
N GLY A 98 33.39 2.66 18.64
CA GLY A 98 33.48 2.95 17.20
C GLY A 98 33.45 1.70 16.31
N GLU A 99 33.10 0.54 16.87
CA GLU A 99 33.02 -0.71 16.10
C GLU A 99 31.82 -0.70 15.15
N MET A 100 32.07 -0.90 13.85
CA MET A 100 31.02 -1.09 12.85
C MET A 100 30.40 -2.48 13.03
N LEU A 101 29.13 -2.54 13.43
CA LEU A 101 28.40 -3.79 13.66
C LEU A 101 27.76 -4.30 12.38
N TRP A 102 27.29 -3.38 11.53
CA TRP A 102 26.67 -3.71 10.26
C TRP A 102 26.63 -2.50 9.32
N GLU A 103 26.74 -2.76 8.03
CA GLU A 103 26.58 -1.77 6.97
C GLU A 103 25.84 -2.38 5.77
N HIS A 104 25.13 -1.52 5.04
CA HIS A 104 24.55 -1.85 3.75
C HIS A 104 24.67 -0.65 2.81
N GLU A 105 24.97 -0.91 1.54
CA GLU A 105 25.01 0.13 0.51
C GLU A 105 24.30 -0.33 -0.77
N THR A 106 23.52 0.57 -1.36
CA THR A 106 22.96 0.41 -2.70
C THR A 106 23.36 1.62 -3.53
N GLY A 107 24.11 1.37 -4.61
CA GLY A 107 24.46 2.38 -5.61
C GLY A 107 23.40 2.51 -6.70
N HIS A 108 23.33 3.68 -7.32
CA HIS A 108 22.44 3.98 -8.43
C HIS A 108 23.19 4.60 -9.59
N ALA A 109 22.92 4.10 -10.79
CA ALA A 109 23.42 4.67 -12.02
C ALA A 109 22.28 4.98 -13.00
N TYR A 110 22.45 6.10 -13.70
CA TYR A 110 21.45 6.67 -14.58
C TYR A 110 21.90 6.57 -16.03
N SER A 111 20.95 6.33 -16.94
CA SER A 111 21.19 6.40 -18.37
C SER A 111 21.50 7.84 -18.82
N GLU A 112 21.96 8.01 -20.06
CA GLU A 112 22.15 9.34 -20.67
C GLU A 112 20.86 10.18 -20.66
N GLN A 113 19.70 9.52 -20.73
CA GLN A 113 18.37 10.14 -20.66
C GLN A 113 17.92 10.46 -19.22
N GLY A 114 18.72 10.07 -18.23
CA GLY A 114 18.46 10.33 -16.81
C GLY A 114 17.55 9.32 -16.12
N LEU A 115 17.21 8.20 -16.76
CA LEU A 115 16.44 7.11 -16.15
C LEU A 115 17.34 6.30 -15.21
N ALA A 116 16.90 5.99 -13.98
CA ALA A 116 17.65 5.10 -13.10
C ALA A 116 17.46 3.65 -13.58
N THR A 117 18.35 3.23 -14.47
CA THR A 117 18.27 1.92 -15.11
C THR A 117 19.14 0.89 -14.41
N ARG A 118 20.01 1.29 -13.48
CA ARG A 118 20.97 0.38 -12.85
C ARG A 118 21.05 0.62 -11.34
N GLN A 119 20.95 -0.47 -10.59
CA GLN A 119 21.16 -0.53 -9.15
C GLN A 119 22.35 -1.44 -8.86
N GLU A 120 23.15 -1.08 -7.86
CA GLU A 120 24.35 -1.81 -7.47
C GLU A 120 24.28 -2.11 -5.97
N PRO A 121 23.53 -3.16 -5.56
CA PRO A 121 23.52 -3.60 -4.18
C PRO A 121 24.89 -4.17 -3.80
N ASP A 122 25.32 -3.87 -2.58
CA ASP A 122 26.56 -4.41 -2.02
C ASP A 122 26.65 -5.95 -2.07
N GLY A 123 27.83 -6.45 -2.42
CA GLY A 123 28.10 -7.89 -2.53
C GLY A 123 27.36 -8.61 -3.68
N LEU A 124 26.70 -7.87 -4.58
CA LEU A 124 25.97 -8.43 -5.73
C LEU A 124 26.39 -7.80 -7.07
N PRO A 125 26.24 -8.55 -8.18
CA PRO A 125 26.34 -7.96 -9.50
C PRO A 125 25.25 -6.90 -9.68
N PRO A 126 25.50 -5.90 -10.54
CA PRO A 126 24.52 -4.86 -10.83
C PRO A 126 23.19 -5.42 -11.34
N VAL A 127 22.08 -4.90 -10.81
CA VAL A 127 20.74 -5.12 -11.35
C VAL A 127 20.50 -4.04 -12.38
N GLU A 128 20.30 -4.41 -13.64
CA GLU A 128 20.06 -3.44 -14.71
C GLU A 128 18.73 -3.72 -15.42
N TRP A 129 17.90 -2.69 -15.51
CA TRP A 129 16.63 -2.66 -16.20
C TRP A 129 16.85 -2.26 -17.64
N LEU A 130 16.46 -3.15 -18.55
CA LEU A 130 16.48 -2.88 -19.98
C LEU A 130 15.20 -2.13 -20.33
N THR A 131 15.33 -1.01 -21.02
CA THR A 131 14.20 -0.17 -21.42
C THR A 131 14.21 0.14 -22.91
N TYR A 132 13.04 0.40 -23.48
CA TYR A 132 12.88 0.93 -24.84
C TYR A 132 12.03 2.19 -24.87
N GLY A 133 12.20 3.00 -25.92
CA GLY A 133 11.44 4.24 -26.11
C GLY A 133 11.60 5.22 -24.95
N SER A 134 10.48 5.64 -24.36
CA SER A 134 10.38 6.58 -23.23
C SER A 134 10.66 5.97 -21.85
N GLY A 135 11.28 4.78 -21.79
CA GLY A 135 11.59 4.10 -20.53
C GLY A 135 10.71 2.87 -20.25
N TYR A 136 9.96 2.35 -21.22
CA TYR A 136 9.19 1.13 -21.03
C TYR A 136 10.10 -0.08 -20.81
N LEU A 137 9.78 -0.92 -19.82
CA LEU A 137 10.60 -2.08 -19.49
C LEU A 137 10.59 -3.10 -20.66
N ALA A 138 11.76 -3.61 -20.97
CA ALA A 138 12.00 -4.72 -21.90
C ALA A 138 12.44 -5.99 -21.15
N GLY A 139 13.19 -5.82 -20.07
CA GLY A 139 13.74 -6.93 -19.30
C GLY A 139 14.58 -6.48 -18.11
N MET A 140 15.19 -7.45 -17.43
CA MET A 140 16.12 -7.24 -16.33
C MET A 140 17.28 -8.21 -16.46
N LYS A 141 18.50 -7.70 -16.23
CA LYS A 141 19.72 -8.51 -16.14
C LYS A 141 20.34 -8.37 -14.76
N LEU A 142 20.97 -9.46 -14.32
CA LEU A 142 21.84 -9.50 -13.15
C LEU A 142 23.28 -9.63 -13.62
N GLY A 143 24.08 -8.59 -13.41
CA GLY A 143 25.39 -8.44 -14.03
C GLY A 143 25.25 -8.44 -15.56
N GLY A 144 25.92 -9.37 -16.22
CA GLY A 144 25.85 -9.56 -17.67
C GLY A 144 24.74 -10.49 -18.14
N THR A 145 24.00 -11.15 -17.24
CA THR A 145 23.08 -12.24 -17.58
C THR A 145 21.63 -11.77 -17.60
N PRO A 146 20.94 -11.77 -18.75
CA PRO A 146 19.49 -11.54 -18.81
C PRO A 146 18.75 -12.62 -18.02
N LEU A 147 17.83 -12.22 -17.14
CA LEU A 147 17.05 -13.15 -16.31
C LEU A 147 15.55 -13.04 -16.57
N VAL A 148 15.05 -11.83 -16.80
CA VAL A 148 13.62 -11.58 -17.01
C VAL A 148 13.45 -10.84 -18.33
N GLU A 149 12.52 -11.30 -19.15
CA GLU A 149 12.11 -10.59 -20.37
C GLU A 149 10.61 -10.32 -20.34
N TYR A 150 10.20 -9.24 -20.98
CA TYR A 150 8.81 -8.84 -21.06
C TYR A 150 8.37 -8.59 -22.50
N THR A 151 7.22 -9.14 -22.85
CA THR A 151 6.46 -8.73 -24.04
C THR A 151 5.34 -7.80 -23.62
N ARG A 152 5.12 -6.74 -24.42
CA ARG A 152 4.09 -5.73 -24.16
C ARG A 152 3.20 -5.50 -25.37
N ASP A 153 1.95 -5.09 -25.12
CA ASP A 153 1.03 -4.66 -26.17
C ASP A 153 1.30 -3.21 -26.63
N ARG A 154 0.47 -2.72 -27.56
CA ARG A 154 0.55 -1.34 -28.08
C ARG A 154 0.25 -0.26 -27.04
N LEU A 155 -0.34 -0.62 -25.90
CA LEU A 155 -0.57 0.26 -24.77
C LEU A 155 0.52 0.10 -23.70
N HIS A 156 1.61 -0.61 -24.03
CA HIS A 156 2.75 -0.89 -23.17
C HIS A 156 2.41 -1.68 -21.89
N ARG A 157 1.29 -2.41 -21.91
CA ARG A 157 0.91 -3.32 -20.82
C ARG A 157 1.63 -4.65 -21.00
N GLU A 158 2.05 -5.27 -19.91
CA GLU A 158 2.66 -6.61 -19.93
C GLU A 158 1.66 -7.63 -20.47
N THR A 159 2.03 -8.32 -21.55
CA THR A 159 1.26 -9.43 -22.13
C THR A 159 1.97 -10.76 -22.00
N ALA A 160 3.30 -10.75 -21.87
CA ALA A 160 4.05 -11.94 -21.47
C ALA A 160 5.27 -11.58 -20.63
N ARG A 161 5.70 -12.52 -19.80
CA ARG A 161 6.96 -12.48 -19.06
C ARG A 161 7.61 -13.85 -19.09
N SER A 162 8.91 -13.89 -19.34
CA SER A 162 9.72 -15.09 -19.23
C SER A 162 10.79 -14.95 -18.15
N PHE A 163 11.20 -16.07 -17.56
CA PHE A 163 12.29 -16.13 -16.58
C PHE A 163 13.08 -17.44 -16.71
N GLY A 164 14.41 -17.34 -16.61
CA GLY A 164 15.30 -18.50 -16.78
C GLY A 164 15.32 -19.04 -18.22
N GLY A 165 15.09 -18.16 -19.21
CA GLY A 165 14.70 -18.57 -20.56
C GLY A 165 13.20 -18.83 -20.63
N GLU A 166 12.78 -19.91 -21.32
CA GLU A 166 11.37 -20.33 -21.46
C GLU A 166 10.93 -21.31 -20.35
N ALA A 167 11.72 -21.46 -19.28
CA ALA A 167 11.44 -22.37 -18.16
C ALA A 167 10.24 -21.89 -17.32
N TYR A 168 10.12 -20.57 -17.13
CA TYR A 168 8.91 -19.93 -16.64
C TYR A 168 8.36 -19.00 -17.72
N GLU A 169 7.10 -19.17 -18.09
CA GLU A 169 6.39 -18.26 -18.98
C GLU A 169 5.05 -17.89 -18.37
N LEU A 170 4.77 -16.59 -18.30
CA LEU A 170 3.51 -16.03 -17.86
C LEU A 170 2.89 -15.25 -19.01
N ALA A 171 1.74 -15.70 -19.50
CA ALA A 171 0.88 -14.95 -20.41
C ALA A 171 -0.17 -14.16 -19.63
N THR A 172 -0.28 -12.87 -19.91
CA THR A 172 -1.23 -11.96 -19.24
C THR A 172 -2.23 -11.41 -20.26
N ALA A 173 -3.52 -11.56 -19.97
CA ALA A 173 -4.59 -10.98 -20.77
C ALA A 173 -5.30 -9.85 -20.01
N TRP A 174 -5.76 -8.85 -20.75
CA TRP A 174 -6.48 -7.69 -20.23
C TRP A 174 -7.85 -7.57 -20.90
N ASN A 175 -8.85 -7.04 -20.20
CA ASN A 175 -10.11 -6.65 -20.83
C ASN A 175 -9.98 -5.28 -21.53
N THR A 176 -11.05 -4.86 -22.23
CA THR A 176 -11.10 -3.58 -22.95
C THR A 176 -11.00 -2.37 -22.02
N SER A 177 -11.38 -2.53 -20.75
CA SER A 177 -11.29 -1.51 -19.70
C SER A 177 -9.91 -1.47 -19.02
N GLY A 178 -8.96 -2.31 -19.45
CA GLY A 178 -7.61 -2.36 -18.88
C GLY A 178 -7.49 -3.10 -17.55
N GLN A 179 -8.49 -3.90 -17.17
CA GLN A 179 -8.44 -4.75 -15.98
C GLN A 179 -7.84 -6.12 -16.33
N LEU A 180 -7.12 -6.70 -15.37
CA LEU A 180 -6.50 -8.02 -15.52
C LEU A 180 -7.60 -9.06 -15.76
N ARG A 181 -7.51 -9.82 -16.86
CA ARG A 181 -8.48 -10.86 -17.20
C ARG A 181 -7.94 -12.25 -16.87
N SER A 182 -6.70 -12.55 -17.24
CA SER A 182 -6.09 -13.84 -16.94
C SER A 182 -4.58 -13.74 -16.79
N ARG A 183 -4.04 -14.69 -16.04
CA ARG A 183 -2.61 -14.99 -15.92
C ARG A 183 -2.46 -16.50 -16.08
N HIS A 184 -1.92 -16.92 -17.22
CA HIS A 184 -1.69 -18.33 -17.52
C HIS A 184 -0.21 -18.61 -17.62
N LEU A 185 0.22 -19.73 -17.07
CA LEU A 185 1.60 -20.13 -16.96
C LEU A 185 1.83 -21.43 -17.71
N ASN A 186 3.09 -21.65 -18.11
CA ASN A 186 3.56 -22.98 -18.48
C ASN A 186 3.61 -23.96 -17.26
N LEU A 187 3.21 -23.48 -16.08
CA LEU A 187 2.89 -24.21 -14.84
C LEU A 187 1.38 -24.06 -14.54
N PRO A 188 0.49 -24.85 -15.18
CA PRO A 188 -0.95 -24.60 -15.19
C PRO A 188 -1.59 -24.56 -13.80
N GLN A 189 -0.99 -25.19 -12.79
CA GLN A 189 -1.49 -25.19 -11.41
C GLN A 189 -1.54 -23.79 -10.76
N LEU A 190 -0.82 -22.81 -11.32
CA LEU A 190 -0.81 -21.42 -10.86
C LEU A 190 -1.68 -20.48 -11.73
N ASP A 191 -2.39 -21.01 -12.72
CA ASP A 191 -3.26 -20.24 -13.60
C ASP A 191 -4.37 -19.53 -12.82
N ARG A 192 -4.69 -18.31 -13.24
CA ARG A 192 -5.77 -17.51 -12.64
C ARG A 192 -6.56 -16.74 -13.69
N GLU A 193 -7.88 -16.85 -13.60
CA GLU A 193 -8.87 -16.06 -14.33
C GLU A 193 -9.56 -15.08 -13.38
N TYR A 194 -9.78 -13.86 -13.83
CA TYR A 194 -10.29 -12.74 -13.03
C TYR A 194 -11.59 -12.22 -13.66
N THR A 195 -12.65 -12.17 -12.85
CA THR A 195 -13.96 -11.65 -13.28
C THR A 195 -14.29 -10.37 -12.52
N TRP A 196 -14.70 -9.35 -13.26
CA TRP A 196 -15.02 -8.02 -12.73
C TRP A 196 -16.49 -7.70 -13.00
N ASN A 197 -17.12 -6.94 -12.12
CA ASN A 197 -18.44 -6.36 -12.38
C ASN A 197 -18.31 -4.98 -13.04
N ASP A 198 -19.46 -4.42 -13.44
CA ASP A 198 -19.53 -3.12 -14.12
C ASP A 198 -19.08 -1.94 -13.24
N ASN A 199 -19.06 -2.12 -11.92
CA ASN A 199 -18.55 -1.14 -10.96
C ASN A 199 -17.02 -1.21 -10.79
N GLY A 200 -16.34 -2.08 -11.54
CA GLY A 200 -14.88 -2.26 -11.45
C GLY A 200 -14.42 -3.09 -10.25
N GLN A 201 -15.34 -3.80 -9.57
CA GLN A 201 -15.01 -4.67 -8.45
C GLN A 201 -14.66 -6.08 -8.94
N LEU A 202 -13.63 -6.68 -8.35
CA LEU A 202 -13.17 -8.04 -8.65
C LEU A 202 -14.10 -9.00 -7.92
N ILE A 203 -15.01 -9.62 -8.65
CA ILE A 203 -16.06 -10.47 -8.08
C ILE A 203 -15.67 -11.95 -8.09
N ARG A 204 -14.66 -12.36 -8.86
CA ARG A 204 -14.18 -13.74 -8.84
C ARG A 204 -12.73 -13.87 -9.26
N ILE A 205 -12.00 -14.76 -8.59
CA ILE A 205 -10.73 -15.32 -9.04
C ILE A 205 -10.91 -16.83 -9.14
N SER A 206 -10.68 -17.40 -10.33
CA SER A 206 -10.75 -18.85 -10.55
C SER A 206 -9.38 -19.38 -10.93
N GLY A 207 -8.90 -20.37 -10.18
CA GLY A 207 -7.74 -21.19 -10.56
C GLY A 207 -8.17 -22.64 -10.88
N PRO A 208 -7.22 -23.52 -11.20
CA PRO A 208 -7.51 -24.91 -11.55
C PRO A 208 -8.09 -25.76 -10.42
N GLN A 209 -7.73 -25.46 -9.17
CA GLN A 209 -8.13 -26.23 -7.99
C GLN A 209 -9.18 -25.54 -7.13
N GLU A 210 -9.26 -24.20 -7.21
CA GLU A 210 -10.05 -23.38 -6.31
C GLU A 210 -10.62 -22.18 -7.06
N SER A 211 -11.87 -21.82 -6.79
CA SER A 211 -12.49 -20.56 -7.19
C SER A 211 -12.95 -19.79 -5.96
N ARG A 212 -12.70 -18.49 -5.95
CA ARG A 212 -13.14 -17.55 -4.92
C ARG A 212 -14.02 -16.48 -5.50
N GLU A 213 -15.21 -16.33 -4.96
CA GLU A 213 -16.19 -15.31 -5.33
C GLU A 213 -16.34 -14.27 -4.22
N TYR A 214 -16.25 -12.99 -4.56
CA TYR A 214 -16.21 -11.88 -3.60
C TYR A 214 -17.52 -11.11 -3.61
N ARG A 215 -18.03 -10.81 -2.42
CA ARG A 215 -19.20 -9.95 -2.22
C ARG A 215 -18.79 -8.63 -1.58
N TYR A 216 -19.47 -7.56 -1.97
CA TYR A 216 -19.17 -6.22 -1.48
C TYR A 216 -20.43 -5.50 -0.99
N SER A 217 -20.25 -4.58 -0.04
CA SER A 217 -21.29 -3.64 0.37
C SER A 217 -21.53 -2.57 -0.71
N GLY A 218 -22.63 -1.81 -0.58
CA GLY A 218 -22.89 -0.65 -1.45
C GLY A 218 -21.82 0.45 -1.38
N THR A 219 -20.99 0.46 -0.32
CA THR A 219 -19.84 1.36 -0.18
C THR A 219 -18.53 0.73 -0.62
N GLY A 220 -18.56 -0.46 -1.22
CA GLY A 220 -17.38 -1.16 -1.74
C GLY A 220 -16.49 -1.87 -0.71
N ARG A 221 -16.99 -2.11 0.52
CA ARG A 221 -16.28 -2.94 1.53
C ARG A 221 -16.43 -4.41 1.19
N LEU A 222 -15.39 -5.22 1.37
CA LEU A 222 -15.50 -6.68 1.22
C LEU A 222 -16.39 -7.23 2.34
N THR A 223 -17.47 -7.94 1.98
CA THR A 223 -18.48 -8.45 2.94
C THR A 223 -18.50 -9.96 3.05
N GLY A 224 -17.80 -10.68 2.16
CA GLY A 224 -17.72 -12.13 2.23
C GLY A 224 -17.00 -12.73 1.03
N VAL A 225 -16.54 -13.96 1.21
CA VAL A 225 -15.92 -14.79 0.18
C VAL A 225 -16.56 -16.16 0.18
N HIS A 226 -17.00 -16.58 -1.00
CA HIS A 226 -17.40 -17.96 -1.25
C HIS A 226 -16.27 -18.70 -1.96
N THR A 227 -15.77 -19.76 -1.34
CA THR A 227 -14.65 -20.56 -1.86
C THR A 227 -15.14 -21.95 -2.21
N THR A 228 -14.93 -22.34 -3.46
CA THR A 228 -15.28 -23.66 -3.98
C THR A 228 -14.04 -24.37 -4.53
N ALA A 229 -13.79 -25.59 -4.07
CA ALA A 229 -12.75 -26.50 -4.55
C ALA A 229 -13.29 -27.95 -4.56
N ALA A 230 -12.51 -28.91 -5.03
CA ALA A 230 -12.98 -30.30 -5.23
C ALA A 230 -13.62 -30.95 -3.99
N ASN A 231 -13.18 -30.59 -2.78
CA ASN A 231 -13.72 -31.10 -1.51
C ASN A 231 -14.02 -29.97 -0.51
N LEU A 232 -14.20 -28.74 -0.98
CA LEU A 232 -14.45 -27.56 -0.14
C LEU A 232 -15.54 -26.72 -0.79
N ASP A 233 -16.55 -26.39 -0.01
CA ASP A 233 -17.58 -25.42 -0.39
C ASP A 233 -17.94 -24.63 0.86
N ILE A 234 -17.33 -23.45 1.01
CA ILE A 234 -17.39 -22.64 2.22
C ILE A 234 -17.75 -21.20 1.86
N ASP A 235 -18.56 -20.56 2.68
CA ASP A 235 -18.93 -19.16 2.52
C ASP A 235 -18.57 -18.37 3.77
N ILE A 236 -17.47 -17.63 3.72
CA ILE A 236 -16.94 -16.89 4.87
C ILE A 236 -17.49 -15.45 4.82
N PRO A 237 -18.33 -15.03 5.77
CA PRO A 237 -18.79 -13.65 5.87
C PRO A 237 -17.73 -12.74 6.50
N TYR A 238 -17.62 -11.52 6.00
CA TYR A 238 -16.74 -10.49 6.52
C TYR A 238 -17.54 -9.28 6.99
N ALA A 239 -17.91 -9.31 8.26
CA ALA A 239 -18.64 -8.21 8.87
C ALA A 239 -17.69 -7.12 9.37
N THR A 240 -18.05 -5.86 9.11
CA THR A 240 -17.39 -4.68 9.68
C THR A 240 -18.42 -3.78 10.34
N ASP A 241 -18.05 -3.14 11.43
CA ASP A 241 -18.89 -2.12 12.05
C ASP A 241 -18.89 -0.81 11.22
N PRO A 242 -19.70 0.21 11.58
CA PRO A 242 -19.72 1.48 10.84
C PRO A 242 -18.36 2.17 10.73
N ALA A 243 -17.50 2.04 11.74
CA ALA A 243 -16.14 2.58 11.78
C ALA A 243 -15.12 1.74 10.98
N GLY A 244 -15.52 0.58 10.45
CA GLY A 244 -14.68 -0.28 9.63
C GLY A 244 -13.85 -1.29 10.44
N ASN A 245 -14.12 -1.46 11.72
CA ASN A 245 -13.47 -2.52 12.51
C ASN A 245 -14.08 -3.87 12.11
N ARG A 246 -13.25 -4.90 11.89
CA ARG A 246 -13.73 -6.26 11.64
C ARG A 246 -14.45 -6.81 12.87
N LEU A 247 -15.59 -7.44 12.66
CA LEU A 247 -16.35 -8.13 13.69
C LEU A 247 -15.97 -9.62 13.73
N PRO A 248 -16.17 -10.31 14.86
CA PRO A 248 -15.96 -11.76 14.95
C PRO A 248 -16.74 -12.48 13.85
N ASP A 249 -16.12 -13.50 13.26
CA ASP A 249 -16.75 -14.34 12.25
C ASP A 249 -17.97 -15.07 12.84
N PRO A 250 -19.20 -14.82 12.34
CA PRO A 250 -20.41 -15.49 12.79
C PRO A 250 -20.37 -17.02 12.67
N GLU A 251 -19.58 -17.61 11.75
CA GLU A 251 -19.47 -19.06 11.63
C GLU A 251 -18.57 -19.66 12.73
N LEU A 252 -17.49 -18.96 13.10
CA LEU A 252 -16.59 -19.38 14.18
C LEU A 252 -17.13 -19.00 15.58
N HIS A 253 -17.92 -17.94 15.64
CA HIS A 253 -18.48 -17.39 16.86
C HIS A 253 -19.99 -17.11 16.71
N PRO A 254 -20.81 -18.15 16.51
CA PRO A 254 -22.26 -18.00 16.28
C PRO A 254 -23.02 -17.41 17.48
N ASP A 255 -22.45 -17.53 18.68
CA ASP A 255 -22.99 -16.94 19.90
C ASP A 255 -22.66 -15.44 20.05
N SER A 256 -21.81 -14.89 19.17
CA SER A 256 -21.45 -13.47 19.20
C SER A 256 -22.64 -12.63 18.75
N THR A 257 -23.10 -11.73 19.64
CA THR A 257 -24.13 -10.73 19.34
C THR A 257 -23.55 -9.34 19.04
N LEU A 258 -22.22 -9.25 18.90
CA LEU A 258 -21.51 -8.00 18.71
C LEU A 258 -21.79 -7.42 17.31
N THR A 259 -22.41 -6.25 17.26
CA THR A 259 -22.72 -5.53 16.01
C THR A 259 -21.82 -4.34 15.74
N ALA A 260 -21.14 -3.82 16.77
CA ALA A 260 -20.16 -2.76 16.66
C ALA A 260 -19.22 -2.76 17.87
N TRP A 261 -17.97 -2.34 17.67
CA TRP A 261 -17.05 -2.12 18.77
C TRP A 261 -17.37 -0.79 19.48
N PRO A 262 -17.24 -0.70 20.82
CA PRO A 262 -17.43 0.56 21.53
C PRO A 262 -16.42 1.66 21.16
N ASP A 263 -15.22 1.25 20.74
CA ASP A 263 -14.10 2.11 20.36
C ASP A 263 -13.29 1.43 19.23
N ASN A 264 -12.57 2.21 18.44
CA ASN A 264 -11.58 1.67 17.48
C ASN A 264 -10.41 0.99 18.21
N ARG A 265 -10.14 1.32 19.47
CA ARG A 265 -9.26 0.57 20.38
C ARG A 265 -9.98 -0.68 20.90
N ILE A 266 -9.89 -1.79 20.17
CA ILE A 266 -10.50 -3.06 20.59
C ILE A 266 -9.88 -3.48 21.92
N ALA A 267 -10.71 -3.67 22.95
CA ALA A 267 -10.25 -4.04 24.29
C ALA A 267 -10.28 -5.55 24.55
N GLU A 268 -11.14 -6.29 23.86
CA GLU A 268 -11.32 -7.74 24.04
C GLU A 268 -12.00 -8.32 22.80
N ASP A 269 -11.56 -9.47 22.31
CA ASP A 269 -12.27 -10.23 21.27
C ASP A 269 -12.52 -11.69 21.68
N ALA A 270 -12.78 -12.57 20.73
CA ALA A 270 -13.04 -13.98 21.03
C ALA A 270 -11.81 -14.70 21.63
N HIS A 271 -10.60 -14.22 21.35
CA HIS A 271 -9.34 -14.91 21.65
C HIS A 271 -8.47 -14.16 22.65
N TYR A 272 -8.54 -12.83 22.70
CA TYR A 272 -7.60 -12.03 23.49
C TYR A 272 -8.25 -10.85 24.20
N VAL A 273 -7.60 -10.42 25.28
CA VAL A 273 -7.79 -9.12 25.93
C VAL A 273 -6.62 -8.22 25.54
N TYR A 274 -6.92 -6.98 25.17
CA TYR A 274 -5.98 -6.00 24.64
C TYR A 274 -5.94 -4.76 25.55
N ARG A 275 -4.74 -4.27 25.84
CA ARG A 275 -4.55 -2.99 26.55
C ARG A 275 -3.70 -2.07 25.70
N HIS A 276 -4.18 -0.83 25.58
CA HIS A 276 -3.48 0.23 24.86
C HIS A 276 -2.89 1.22 25.87
N ASP A 277 -1.76 1.84 25.52
CA ASP A 277 -1.17 2.93 26.29
C ASP A 277 -1.86 4.28 26.02
N GLU A 278 -1.37 5.35 26.67
CA GLU A 278 -1.90 6.71 26.55
C GLU A 278 -1.88 7.25 25.10
N TYR A 279 -0.91 6.79 24.29
CA TYR A 279 -0.77 7.14 22.86
C TYR A 279 -1.63 6.25 21.95
N GLY A 280 -2.43 5.34 22.51
CA GLY A 280 -3.27 4.42 21.75
C GLY A 280 -2.50 3.30 21.05
N ARG A 281 -1.28 2.97 21.49
CA ARG A 281 -0.49 1.84 20.96
C ARG A 281 -0.82 0.58 21.76
N LEU A 282 -0.93 -0.57 21.11
CA LEU A 282 -1.13 -1.84 21.81
C LEU A 282 0.07 -2.12 22.71
N ALA A 283 -0.13 -2.18 24.02
CA ALA A 283 0.91 -2.41 25.02
C ALA A 283 0.89 -3.83 25.59
N GLU A 284 -0.30 -4.45 25.70
CA GLU A 284 -0.47 -5.81 26.19
C GLU A 284 -1.53 -6.56 25.38
N LYS A 285 -1.27 -7.82 25.05
CA LYS A 285 -2.23 -8.78 24.47
C LYS A 285 -2.17 -10.08 25.26
N THR A 286 -3.29 -10.52 25.82
CA THR A 286 -3.35 -11.68 26.72
C THR A 286 -4.42 -12.67 26.27
N ASP A 287 -4.13 -13.97 26.30
CA ASP A 287 -5.10 -15.02 25.98
C ASP A 287 -6.39 -14.83 26.83
N ARG A 288 -7.55 -14.87 26.18
CA ARG A 288 -8.85 -14.76 26.85
C ARG A 288 -9.29 -16.12 27.40
N ILE A 289 -9.59 -16.17 28.69
CA ILE A 289 -10.08 -17.38 29.36
C ILE A 289 -11.57 -17.21 29.66
N PRO A 290 -12.46 -18.05 29.09
CA PRO A 290 -13.90 -17.96 29.33
C PRO A 290 -14.29 -18.08 30.81
N GLU A 291 -15.34 -17.38 31.22
CA GLU A 291 -15.86 -17.44 32.59
C GLU A 291 -16.21 -18.89 33.00
N GLY A 292 -15.81 -19.29 34.20
CA GLY A 292 -16.05 -20.64 34.74
C GLY A 292 -15.01 -21.69 34.34
N VAL A 293 -14.08 -21.36 33.44
CA VAL A 293 -12.89 -22.18 33.16
C VAL A 293 -11.80 -21.80 34.17
N ILE A 294 -11.26 -22.78 34.89
CA ILE A 294 -10.10 -22.55 35.77
C ILE A 294 -8.94 -22.10 34.87
N ARG A 295 -8.24 -21.02 35.25
CA ARG A 295 -6.99 -20.62 34.59
C ARG A 295 -6.05 -21.81 34.57
N MET A 296 -6.01 -22.51 33.45
CA MET A 296 -4.94 -23.44 33.16
C MET A 296 -3.68 -22.57 33.06
N HIS A 297 -2.58 -23.07 33.60
CA HIS A 297 -1.40 -22.23 33.77
C HIS A 297 -0.76 -21.78 32.44
N ASP A 298 -1.29 -22.18 31.29
CA ASP A 298 -0.76 -21.99 29.94
C ASP A 298 -1.09 -20.63 29.29
N GLU A 299 -1.77 -19.72 29.99
CA GLU A 299 -2.05 -18.34 29.53
C GLU A 299 -0.77 -17.63 29.08
N ARG A 300 -0.82 -17.06 27.87
CA ARG A 300 0.27 -16.26 27.31
C ARG A 300 -0.09 -14.78 27.36
N THR A 301 0.88 -13.99 27.77
CA THR A 301 0.80 -12.53 27.77
C THR A 301 1.91 -11.99 26.89
N HIS A 302 1.55 -11.14 25.95
CA HIS A 302 2.43 -10.43 25.04
C HIS A 302 2.57 -8.99 25.51
N HIS A 303 3.79 -8.50 25.64
CA HIS A 303 4.07 -7.11 25.97
C HIS A 303 4.82 -6.42 24.82
N TYR A 304 4.40 -5.20 24.52
CA TYR A 304 4.90 -4.39 23.43
C TYR A 304 5.37 -3.03 23.98
N HIS A 305 6.62 -2.68 23.68
CA HIS A 305 7.25 -1.46 24.16
C HIS A 305 7.78 -0.64 23.00
N TYR A 306 7.53 0.66 23.07
CA TYR A 306 7.79 1.59 21.98
C TYR A 306 8.73 2.70 22.41
N ASP A 307 9.47 3.25 21.45
CA ASP A 307 10.24 4.47 21.68
C ASP A 307 9.36 5.74 21.62
N SER A 308 10.01 6.89 21.75
CA SER A 308 9.39 8.21 21.70
C SER A 308 8.88 8.61 20.31
N GLN A 309 9.19 7.83 19.28
CA GLN A 309 8.66 7.99 17.92
C GLN A 309 7.57 6.96 17.61
N HIS A 310 7.08 6.26 18.63
CA HIS A 310 6.03 5.25 18.50
C HIS A 310 6.42 4.01 17.68
N ARG A 311 7.72 3.71 17.56
CA ARG A 311 8.23 2.49 16.90
C ARG A 311 8.40 1.38 17.93
N LEU A 312 8.05 0.13 17.58
CA LEU A 312 8.15 -1.02 18.48
C LEU A 312 9.63 -1.40 18.68
N VAL A 313 10.21 -1.13 19.84
CA VAL A 313 11.63 -1.39 20.12
C VAL A 313 11.86 -2.67 20.94
N PHE A 314 10.87 -3.11 21.71
CA PHE A 314 10.96 -4.34 22.50
C PHE A 314 9.63 -5.10 22.56
N TYR A 315 9.73 -6.42 22.44
CA TYR A 315 8.61 -7.35 22.56
C TYR A 315 9.01 -8.53 23.46
N THR A 316 8.08 -8.99 24.31
CA THR A 316 8.25 -10.23 25.06
C THR A 316 6.93 -11.01 25.15
N ARG A 317 7.04 -12.34 25.10
CA ARG A 317 5.92 -13.24 25.38
C ARG A 317 6.22 -14.03 26.64
N ILE A 318 5.36 -13.87 27.64
CA ILE A 318 5.45 -14.52 28.94
C ILE A 318 4.41 -15.63 29.01
N GLN A 319 4.80 -16.77 29.57
CA GLN A 319 3.92 -17.88 29.90
C GLN A 319 4.37 -18.44 31.25
N HIS A 320 3.44 -18.74 32.17
CA HIS A 320 3.76 -19.17 33.55
C HIS A 320 4.66 -18.19 34.34
N GLY A 321 4.57 -16.89 34.07
CA GLY A 321 5.46 -15.88 34.69
C GLY A 321 6.90 -15.90 34.18
N GLU A 322 7.17 -16.68 33.13
CA GLU A 322 8.49 -16.92 32.57
C GLU A 322 8.55 -16.45 31.10
N PRO A 323 9.58 -15.70 30.70
CA PRO A 323 9.73 -15.27 29.30
C PRO A 323 10.01 -16.47 28.40
N GLN A 324 9.23 -16.57 27.33
CA GLN A 324 9.33 -17.61 26.29
C GLN A 324 10.11 -17.10 25.07
N VAL A 325 9.93 -15.83 24.74
CA VAL A 325 10.68 -15.14 23.69
C VAL A 325 10.80 -13.67 24.04
N GLU A 326 11.97 -13.10 23.77
CA GLU A 326 12.23 -11.66 23.84
C GLU A 326 12.81 -11.17 22.52
N SER A 327 12.50 -9.93 22.15
CA SER A 327 12.87 -9.40 20.85
C SER A 327 13.14 -7.91 20.94
N ARG A 328 14.23 -7.46 20.31
CA ARG A 328 14.62 -6.05 20.23
C ARG A 328 14.81 -5.62 18.78
N TYR A 329 14.38 -4.41 18.47
CA TYR A 329 14.39 -3.87 17.11
C TYR A 329 15.20 -2.58 17.05
N LEU A 330 15.96 -2.43 15.97
CA LEU A 330 16.78 -1.25 15.67
C LEU A 330 16.19 -0.55 14.45
N TYR A 331 16.14 0.78 14.50
CA TYR A 331 15.62 1.60 13.42
C TYR A 331 16.67 2.62 12.99
N ASP A 332 16.65 3.00 11.72
CA ASP A 332 17.38 4.17 11.25
C ASP A 332 16.61 5.47 11.56
N PRO A 333 17.23 6.64 11.35
CA PRO A 333 16.59 7.95 11.56
C PRO A 333 15.31 8.19 10.73
N LEU A 334 15.05 7.38 9.69
CA LEU A 334 13.84 7.45 8.88
C LEU A 334 12.74 6.50 9.38
N GLY A 335 12.98 5.81 10.51
CA GLY A 335 12.04 4.85 11.09
C GLY A 335 12.02 3.51 10.40
N ARG A 336 12.98 3.20 9.51
CA ARG A 336 13.07 1.90 8.85
C ARG A 336 13.85 0.93 9.72
N ARG A 337 13.31 -0.27 9.92
CA ARG A 337 13.95 -1.31 10.74
C ARG A 337 15.27 -1.76 10.10
N THR A 338 16.40 -1.55 10.76
CA THR A 338 17.74 -1.96 10.30
C THR A 338 18.23 -3.24 10.97
N GLY A 339 17.73 -3.57 12.16
CA GLY A 339 18.16 -4.77 12.88
C GLY A 339 17.08 -5.37 13.78
N LYS A 340 17.20 -6.66 14.03
CA LYS A 340 16.37 -7.44 14.96
C LYS A 340 17.22 -8.44 15.73
N ARG A 341 16.96 -8.56 17.03
CA ARG A 341 17.60 -9.53 17.93
C ARG A 341 16.52 -10.32 18.65
N VAL A 342 16.54 -11.65 18.56
CA VAL A 342 15.53 -12.53 19.18
C VAL A 342 16.20 -13.52 20.12
N TRP A 343 15.72 -13.59 21.35
CA TRP A 343 16.11 -14.58 22.34
C TRP A 343 14.95 -15.54 22.54
N ARG A 344 15.19 -16.85 22.37
CA ARG A 344 14.15 -17.88 22.52
C ARG A 344 14.44 -18.74 23.73
N ARG A 345 13.40 -19.14 24.45
CA ARG A 345 13.54 -20.03 25.60
C ARG A 345 13.88 -21.43 25.13
N GLU A 346 15.07 -21.89 25.48
CA GLU A 346 15.62 -23.18 25.08
C GLU A 346 16.23 -23.91 26.28
N ARG A 347 16.49 -25.20 26.09
CA ARG A 347 17.16 -26.02 27.11
C ARG A 347 18.66 -25.78 27.01
N ASP A 348 19.27 -25.27 28.07
CA ASP A 348 20.71 -25.05 28.12
C ASP A 348 21.50 -26.37 28.30
N LEU A 349 22.83 -26.29 28.27
CA LEU A 349 23.73 -27.45 28.44
C LEU A 349 23.59 -28.15 29.80
N THR A 350 22.97 -27.51 30.80
CA THR A 350 22.69 -28.08 32.12
C THR A 350 21.29 -28.71 32.22
N GLY A 351 20.48 -28.58 31.16
CA GLY A 351 19.11 -29.06 31.11
C GLY A 351 18.08 -28.06 31.63
N TRP A 352 18.50 -26.85 32.02
CA TRP A 352 17.63 -25.77 32.51
C TRP A 352 16.98 -25.02 31.35
N MET A 353 15.71 -24.64 31.51
CA MET A 353 15.00 -23.82 30.52
C MET A 353 15.25 -22.35 30.81
N SER A 354 15.87 -21.64 29.87
CA SER A 354 16.13 -20.19 29.97
C SER A 354 16.18 -19.58 28.57
N LEU A 355 16.09 -18.25 28.48
CA LEU A 355 16.36 -17.57 27.21
C LEU A 355 17.77 -17.90 26.71
N SER A 356 17.92 -18.05 25.40
CA SER A 356 19.19 -18.33 24.74
C SER A 356 20.27 -17.34 25.20
N ARG A 357 21.52 -17.80 25.37
CA ARG A 357 22.60 -16.91 25.82
C ARG A 357 22.98 -15.86 24.77
N LYS A 358 22.82 -16.22 23.50
CA LYS A 358 23.05 -15.34 22.35
C LYS A 358 21.75 -15.19 21.58
N PRO A 359 21.42 -13.96 21.12
CA PRO A 359 20.28 -13.77 20.26
C PRO A 359 20.52 -14.29 18.84
N GLU A 360 19.45 -14.67 18.18
CA GLU A 360 19.37 -14.69 16.72
C GLU A 360 19.37 -13.24 16.23
N VAL A 361 20.33 -12.88 15.37
CA VAL A 361 20.47 -11.52 14.82
C VAL A 361 20.08 -11.53 13.35
N THR A 362 19.24 -10.58 12.96
CA THR A 362 18.86 -10.31 11.57
C THR A 362 19.06 -8.84 11.26
N TRP A 363 19.73 -8.54 10.15
CA TRP A 363 19.93 -7.19 9.63
C TRP A 363 19.09 -6.95 8.38
N TYR A 364 18.74 -5.69 8.16
CA TYR A 364 17.78 -5.27 7.14
C TYR A 364 18.31 -4.06 6.36
N GLY A 365 18.53 -4.25 5.06
CA GLY A 365 18.98 -3.23 4.12
C GLY A 365 17.84 -2.66 3.29
N TRP A 366 17.90 -1.35 3.04
CA TRP A 366 16.86 -0.59 2.37
C TRP A 366 17.39 0.10 1.11
N ASP A 367 16.50 0.26 0.13
CA ASP A 367 16.66 1.14 -1.03
C ASP A 367 15.42 2.04 -1.07
N GLY A 368 15.57 3.29 -0.63
CA GLY A 368 14.43 4.17 -0.37
C GLY A 368 13.45 3.54 0.63
N ASP A 369 12.22 3.28 0.20
CA ASP A 369 11.16 2.71 1.04
C ASP A 369 11.05 1.18 0.95
N ARG A 370 11.88 0.53 0.13
CA ARG A 370 11.84 -0.93 -0.10
C ARG A 370 12.86 -1.65 0.77
N LEU A 371 12.41 -2.70 1.47
CA LEU A 371 13.28 -3.62 2.20
C LEU A 371 13.94 -4.56 1.21
N THR A 372 15.17 -4.26 0.78
CA THR A 372 15.86 -4.96 -0.29
C THR A 372 16.77 -6.08 0.20
N THR A 373 17.24 -6.02 1.45
CA THR A 373 18.18 -7.01 1.98
C THR A 373 17.73 -7.53 3.35
N ILE A 374 17.82 -8.85 3.54
CA ILE A 374 17.66 -9.50 4.84
C ILE A 374 18.89 -10.38 5.04
N GLN A 375 19.64 -10.15 6.11
CA GLN A 375 20.85 -10.91 6.42
C GLN A 375 20.75 -11.53 7.81
N THR A 376 20.78 -12.85 7.86
CA THR A 376 20.83 -13.64 9.09
C THR A 376 22.26 -14.08 9.39
N GLY A 377 22.47 -14.89 10.43
CA GLY A 377 23.77 -15.52 10.69
C GLY A 377 24.21 -16.52 9.61
N THR A 378 23.28 -17.06 8.82
CA THR A 378 23.56 -18.12 7.84
C THR A 378 23.40 -17.69 6.38
N THR A 379 22.47 -16.78 6.08
CA THR A 379 22.13 -16.40 4.71
C THR A 379 21.91 -14.90 4.56
N ARG A 380 22.24 -14.39 3.37
CA ARG A 380 21.89 -13.06 2.87
C ARG A 380 20.90 -13.22 1.71
N ILE A 381 19.72 -12.65 1.86
CA ILE A 381 18.66 -12.61 0.84
C ILE A 381 18.55 -11.18 0.32
N GLN A 382 18.74 -11.01 -0.98
CA GLN A 382 18.39 -9.79 -1.68
C GLN A 382 17.07 -9.99 -2.44
N THR A 383 16.16 -9.04 -2.29
CA THR A 383 14.93 -8.95 -3.08
C THR A 383 15.04 -7.80 -4.06
N VAL A 384 14.91 -8.10 -5.36
CA VAL A 384 14.71 -7.11 -6.41
C VAL A 384 13.21 -6.93 -6.61
N TYR A 385 12.73 -5.70 -6.50
CA TYR A 385 11.33 -5.35 -6.73
C TYR A 385 11.12 -4.90 -8.17
N GLN A 386 9.88 -5.02 -8.66
CA GLN A 386 9.52 -4.38 -9.93
C GLN A 386 9.66 -2.85 -9.79
N PRO A 387 10.18 -2.14 -10.81
CA PRO A 387 10.41 -0.70 -10.74
C PRO A 387 9.17 0.07 -10.31
N GLY A 388 9.34 0.97 -9.34
CA GLY A 388 8.24 1.81 -8.82
C GLY A 388 7.14 1.06 -8.07
N SER A 389 7.34 -0.19 -7.65
CA SER A 389 6.33 -0.95 -6.89
C SER A 389 6.92 -1.69 -5.70
N PHE A 390 6.03 -2.24 -4.87
CA PHE A 390 6.34 -3.14 -3.76
C PHE A 390 6.13 -4.62 -4.12
N THR A 391 5.91 -4.93 -5.40
CA THR A 391 5.80 -6.31 -5.89
C THR A 391 7.21 -6.89 -6.04
N PRO A 392 7.59 -7.89 -5.24
CA PRO A 392 8.89 -8.53 -5.37
C PRO A 392 8.95 -9.28 -6.71
N LEU A 393 10.13 -9.28 -7.34
CA LEU A 393 10.36 -9.93 -8.64
C LEU A 393 11.37 -11.06 -8.52
N LEU A 394 12.56 -10.79 -7.99
CA LEU A 394 13.65 -11.75 -7.92
C LEU A 394 14.18 -11.87 -6.50
N ARG A 395 14.34 -13.10 -6.03
CA ARG A 395 15.06 -13.48 -4.82
C ARG A 395 16.46 -13.94 -5.21
N ILE A 396 17.48 -13.33 -4.62
CA ILE A 396 18.87 -13.74 -4.76
C ILE A 396 19.34 -14.12 -3.36
N GLU A 397 19.59 -15.40 -3.14
CA GLU A 397 20.03 -15.93 -1.86
C GLU A 397 21.51 -16.34 -1.95
N THR A 398 22.30 -15.90 -0.98
CA THR A 398 23.72 -16.22 -0.85
C THR A 398 23.98 -16.73 0.56
N GLU A 399 24.62 -17.88 0.69
CA GLU A 399 25.05 -18.38 2.01
C GLU A 399 26.18 -17.48 2.54
N ASN A 400 26.18 -17.14 3.82
CA ASN A 400 27.20 -16.23 4.37
C ASN A 400 28.62 -16.80 4.27
N GLY A 401 28.78 -18.13 4.40
CA GLY A 401 30.06 -18.80 4.20
C GLY A 401 30.55 -18.71 2.75
N GLU A 402 29.62 -18.67 1.79
CA GLU A 402 29.88 -18.51 0.36
C GLU A 402 30.23 -17.06 0.02
N GLN A 403 29.49 -16.10 0.60
CA GLN A 403 29.80 -14.68 0.52
C GLN A 403 31.20 -14.38 1.10
N ALA A 404 31.59 -15.04 2.20
CA ALA A 404 32.91 -14.86 2.80
C ALA A 404 34.07 -15.28 1.86
N LYS A 405 33.83 -16.18 0.90
CA LYS A 405 34.83 -16.55 -0.11
C LYS A 405 35.09 -15.44 -1.14
N ALA A 406 34.16 -14.48 -1.31
CA ALA A 406 34.40 -13.32 -2.18
C ALA A 406 35.46 -12.37 -1.62
N ARG A 407 35.79 -12.49 -0.32
CA ARG A 407 36.89 -11.74 0.27
C ARG A 407 38.20 -12.21 -0.34
N HIS A 408 38.78 -11.37 -1.18
CA HIS A 408 40.13 -11.51 -1.72
C HIS A 408 41.11 -10.67 -0.92
N ARG A 409 42.39 -11.01 -1.01
CA ARG A 409 43.46 -10.17 -0.47
C ARG A 409 43.54 -8.91 -1.32
N SER A 410 43.60 -7.76 -0.66
CA SER A 410 43.89 -6.48 -1.32
C SER A 410 45.25 -6.52 -2.01
N LEU A 411 45.45 -5.67 -3.01
CA LEU A 411 46.74 -5.52 -3.70
C LEU A 411 47.89 -5.26 -2.71
N ALA A 412 47.62 -4.50 -1.64
CA ALA A 412 48.58 -4.28 -0.56
C ALA A 412 48.90 -5.56 0.22
N GLU A 413 47.90 -6.37 0.56
CA GLU A 413 48.10 -7.64 1.26
C GLU A 413 48.83 -8.66 0.39
N VAL A 414 48.48 -8.78 -0.89
CA VAL A 414 49.17 -9.65 -1.87
C VAL A 414 50.65 -9.28 -1.93
N LEU A 415 50.95 -7.99 -2.13
CA LEU A 415 52.34 -7.52 -2.21
C LEU A 415 53.08 -7.68 -0.88
N GLN A 416 52.44 -7.42 0.26
CA GLN A 416 53.04 -7.60 1.58
C GLN A 416 53.39 -9.06 1.87
N GLU A 417 52.53 -10.00 1.47
CA GLU A 417 52.74 -11.44 1.68
C GLU A 417 53.78 -12.00 0.70
N ASP A 418 53.70 -11.66 -0.58
CA ASP A 418 54.61 -12.14 -1.61
C ASP A 418 56.04 -11.59 -1.45
N THR A 419 56.17 -10.36 -0.95
CA THR A 419 57.49 -9.75 -0.68
C THR A 419 58.00 -9.99 0.73
N GLY A 420 57.13 -10.37 1.68
CA GLY A 420 57.45 -10.49 3.10
C GLY A 420 57.76 -9.16 3.81
N VAL A 421 57.42 -8.01 3.19
CA VAL A 421 57.71 -6.67 3.72
C VAL A 421 56.47 -6.02 4.29
N THR A 422 56.53 -5.52 5.52
CA THR A 422 55.44 -4.73 6.12
C THR A 422 55.33 -3.37 5.44
N LEU A 423 54.21 -3.10 4.78
CA LEU A 423 53.99 -1.84 4.06
C LEU A 423 53.61 -0.70 5.03
N PRO A 424 54.17 0.51 4.88
CA PRO A 424 53.71 1.69 5.62
C PRO A 424 52.23 2.00 5.31
N ALA A 425 51.51 2.54 6.29
CA ALA A 425 50.07 2.83 6.16
C ALA A 425 49.74 3.73 4.95
N GLU A 426 50.58 4.73 4.68
CA GLU A 426 50.44 5.63 3.53
C GLU A 426 50.49 4.87 2.19
N LEU A 427 51.42 3.92 2.07
CA LEU A 427 51.57 3.10 0.86
C LEU A 427 50.37 2.14 0.71
N SER A 428 49.89 1.55 1.79
CA SER A 428 48.70 0.69 1.77
C SER A 428 47.45 1.45 1.31
N VAL A 429 47.29 2.71 1.71
CA VAL A 429 46.21 3.59 1.23
C VAL A 429 46.36 3.88 -0.26
N MET A 430 47.56 4.18 -0.74
CA MET A 430 47.82 4.41 -2.17
C MET A 430 47.56 3.16 -3.01
N LEU A 431 47.99 1.98 -2.54
CA LEU A 431 47.72 0.70 -3.19
C LEU A 431 46.22 0.37 -3.19
N GLY A 432 45.49 0.68 -2.11
CA GLY A 432 44.04 0.52 -2.06
C GLY A 432 43.29 1.48 -3.00
N ARG A 433 43.82 2.69 -3.23
CA ARG A 433 43.31 3.58 -4.29
C ARG A 433 43.60 3.00 -5.67
N LEU A 434 44.85 2.61 -5.93
CA LEU A 434 45.25 2.03 -7.22
C LEU A 434 44.46 0.77 -7.55
N GLU A 435 44.23 -0.12 -6.58
CA GLU A 435 43.41 -1.31 -6.78
C GLU A 435 41.99 -0.96 -7.26
N ARG A 436 41.33 0.02 -6.62
CA ARG A 436 40.00 0.48 -7.07
C ARG A 436 40.02 1.01 -8.49
N GLU A 437 41.04 1.81 -8.83
CA GLU A 437 41.22 2.36 -10.16
C GLU A 437 41.47 1.27 -11.24
N LEU A 438 42.30 0.28 -10.91
CA LEU A 438 42.57 -0.87 -11.78
C LEU A 438 41.31 -1.73 -11.99
N ARG A 439 40.55 -2.03 -10.93
CA ARG A 439 39.29 -2.78 -11.02
C ARG A 439 38.21 -2.02 -11.80
N ALA A 440 38.19 -0.69 -11.71
CA ALA A 440 37.31 0.16 -12.50
C ALA A 440 37.75 0.28 -13.97
N GLY A 441 38.93 -0.25 -14.34
CA GLY A 441 39.48 -0.13 -15.69
C GLY A 441 39.91 1.30 -16.06
N ALA A 442 40.07 2.18 -15.08
CA ALA A 442 40.39 3.59 -15.27
C ALA A 442 41.42 4.04 -14.22
N VAL A 443 42.70 4.08 -14.61
CA VAL A 443 43.81 4.52 -13.75
C VAL A 443 43.97 6.03 -13.85
N SER A 444 44.06 6.70 -12.70
CA SER A 444 44.23 8.16 -12.67
C SER A 444 45.65 8.54 -13.10
N ALA A 445 45.80 9.71 -13.72
CA ALA A 445 47.12 10.22 -14.12
C ALA A 445 48.10 10.36 -12.94
N GLU A 446 47.56 10.59 -11.73
CA GLU A 446 48.34 10.61 -10.50
C GLU A 446 48.91 9.22 -10.17
N SER A 447 48.06 8.19 -10.20
CA SER A 447 48.47 6.79 -10.00
C SER A 447 49.42 6.31 -11.08
N GLU A 448 49.21 6.68 -12.35
CA GLU A 448 50.13 6.37 -13.45
C GLU A 448 51.51 7.01 -13.24
N ALA A 449 51.55 8.30 -12.87
CA ALA A 449 52.80 9.01 -12.60
C ALA A 449 53.54 8.41 -11.40
N TRP A 450 52.80 8.02 -10.36
CA TRP A 450 53.36 7.34 -9.19
C TRP A 450 53.93 5.96 -9.56
N LEU A 451 53.19 5.14 -10.32
CA LEU A 451 53.68 3.85 -10.82
C LEU A 451 54.94 4.01 -11.67
N ALA A 452 54.98 5.03 -12.55
CA ALA A 452 56.15 5.34 -13.37
C ALA A 452 57.38 5.73 -12.53
N GLN A 453 57.21 6.48 -11.44
CA GLN A 453 58.29 6.78 -10.49
C GLN A 453 58.82 5.52 -9.80
N CYS A 454 57.94 4.55 -9.54
CA CYS A 454 58.27 3.25 -8.98
C CYS A 454 58.82 2.24 -10.03
N GLY A 455 58.80 2.59 -11.32
CA GLY A 455 59.24 1.70 -12.41
C GLY A 455 58.26 0.57 -12.74
N LEU A 456 56.98 0.73 -12.41
CA LEU A 456 55.90 -0.24 -12.61
C LEU A 456 54.88 0.28 -13.64
N THR A 457 54.10 -0.62 -14.25
CA THR A 457 52.96 -0.25 -15.10
C THR A 457 51.63 -0.67 -14.49
N ALA A 458 50.54 -0.03 -14.91
CA ALA A 458 49.19 -0.39 -14.50
C ALA A 458 48.85 -1.85 -14.84
N GLU A 459 49.28 -2.34 -16.01
CA GLU A 459 49.06 -3.73 -16.42
C GLU A 459 49.80 -4.73 -15.54
N GLN A 460 51.04 -4.40 -15.11
CA GLN A 460 51.80 -5.24 -14.20
C GLN A 460 51.11 -5.34 -12.84
N MET A 461 50.58 -4.22 -12.33
CA MET A 461 49.83 -4.20 -11.07
C MET A 461 48.46 -4.88 -11.20
N ALA A 462 47.78 -4.71 -12.33
CA ALA A 462 46.54 -5.41 -12.63
C ALA A 462 46.73 -6.93 -12.63
N ALA A 463 47.89 -7.42 -13.12
CA ALA A 463 48.23 -8.83 -13.11
C ALA A 463 48.49 -9.40 -11.70
N GLN A 464 48.73 -8.55 -10.69
CA GLN A 464 48.84 -8.95 -9.29
C GLN A 464 47.50 -8.99 -8.57
N LEU A 465 46.42 -8.47 -9.17
CA LEU A 465 45.10 -8.51 -8.56
C LEU A 465 44.60 -9.95 -8.51
N GLU A 466 44.18 -10.38 -7.33
CA GLU A 466 43.39 -11.60 -7.21
C GLU A 466 42.06 -11.43 -7.96
N ALA A 467 41.74 -12.45 -8.76
CA ALA A 467 40.46 -12.53 -9.43
C ALA A 467 39.34 -12.52 -8.38
N GLU A 468 38.34 -11.68 -8.62
CA GLU A 468 37.20 -11.58 -7.71
C GLU A 468 36.37 -12.86 -7.83
N TYR A 469 36.30 -13.62 -6.73
CA TYR A 469 35.43 -14.78 -6.66
C TYR A 469 33.98 -14.30 -6.62
N ILE A 470 33.16 -14.79 -7.56
CA ILE A 470 31.73 -14.53 -7.58
C ILE A 470 31.05 -15.63 -6.75
N PRO A 471 30.45 -15.30 -5.58
CA PRO A 471 29.74 -16.27 -4.76
C PRO A 471 28.70 -17.05 -5.57
N GLU A 472 28.56 -18.33 -5.27
CA GLU A 472 27.41 -19.12 -5.72
C GLU A 472 26.11 -18.55 -5.11
N ARG A 473 25.05 -18.48 -5.92
CA ARG A 473 23.78 -17.88 -5.52
C ARG A 473 22.61 -18.73 -5.97
N LYS A 474 21.59 -18.83 -5.11
CA LYS A 474 20.30 -19.43 -5.47
C LYS A 474 19.36 -18.32 -5.93
N LEU A 475 18.86 -18.44 -7.15
CA LEU A 475 17.92 -17.50 -7.75
C LEU A 475 16.52 -18.07 -7.69
N HIS A 476 15.52 -17.24 -7.37
CA HIS A 476 14.12 -17.60 -7.55
C HIS A 476 13.31 -16.40 -8.03
N LEU A 477 12.42 -16.60 -8.98
CA LEU A 477 11.39 -15.62 -9.32
C LEU A 477 10.27 -15.67 -8.27
N TYR A 478 9.84 -14.51 -7.79
CA TYR A 478 8.59 -14.37 -7.05
C TYR A 478 7.41 -14.40 -8.03
N HIS A 479 6.66 -15.49 -8.04
CA HIS A 479 5.35 -15.53 -8.67
C HIS A 479 4.31 -14.97 -7.68
N CYS A 480 3.74 -13.81 -8.00
CA CYS A 480 2.80 -13.10 -7.15
C CYS A 480 1.37 -13.12 -7.72
N ASP A 481 0.39 -12.94 -6.85
CA ASP A 481 -0.99 -12.63 -7.24
C ASP A 481 -1.12 -11.23 -7.89
N HIS A 482 -2.35 -10.80 -8.17
CA HIS A 482 -2.61 -9.47 -8.76
C HIS A 482 -2.31 -8.29 -7.82
N ARG A 483 -2.19 -8.54 -6.52
CA ARG A 483 -1.86 -7.55 -5.48
C ARG A 483 -0.36 -7.38 -5.30
N GLY A 484 0.42 -8.41 -5.64
CA GLY A 484 1.86 -8.47 -5.37
C GLY A 484 2.22 -9.38 -4.17
N LEU A 485 1.26 -10.14 -3.64
CA LEU A 485 1.49 -11.15 -2.60
C LEU A 485 2.18 -12.38 -3.22
N PRO A 486 3.35 -12.81 -2.71
CA PRO A 486 4.03 -14.01 -3.21
C PRO A 486 3.19 -15.27 -3.03
N LEU A 487 2.95 -16.00 -4.11
CA LEU A 487 2.25 -17.28 -4.12
C LEU A 487 3.22 -18.45 -4.32
N ALA A 488 4.29 -18.25 -5.07
CA ALA A 488 5.31 -19.28 -5.30
C ALA A 488 6.71 -18.69 -5.54
N LEU A 489 7.74 -19.49 -5.27
CA LEU A 489 9.13 -19.25 -5.65
C LEU A 489 9.54 -20.25 -6.71
N ILE A 490 10.00 -19.74 -7.86
CA ILE A 490 10.28 -20.56 -9.05
C ILE A 490 11.76 -20.44 -9.40
N SER A 491 12.46 -21.56 -9.50
CA SER A 491 13.88 -21.58 -9.88
C SER A 491 14.05 -21.22 -11.36
N PRO A 492 15.27 -20.86 -11.82
CA PRO A 492 15.55 -20.64 -13.24
C PRO A 492 15.26 -21.86 -14.13
N GLU A 493 15.25 -23.05 -13.55
CA GLU A 493 14.93 -24.32 -14.21
C GLU A 493 13.42 -24.59 -14.28
N GLY A 494 12.58 -23.71 -13.72
CA GLY A 494 11.11 -23.84 -13.71
C GLY A 494 10.56 -24.65 -12.54
N GLU A 495 11.41 -25.05 -11.58
CA GLU A 495 10.97 -25.83 -10.42
C GLU A 495 10.30 -24.93 -9.36
N THR A 496 9.18 -25.36 -8.80
CA THR A 496 8.52 -24.66 -7.68
C THR A 496 9.20 -25.03 -6.36
N ALA A 497 10.02 -24.12 -5.83
CA ALA A 497 10.77 -24.34 -4.60
C ALA A 497 9.94 -24.06 -3.33
N TRP A 498 8.94 -23.19 -3.42
CA TRP A 498 8.05 -22.84 -2.31
C TRP A 498 6.70 -22.39 -2.86
N GLN A 499 5.62 -22.67 -2.13
CA GLN A 499 4.25 -22.23 -2.44
C GLN A 499 3.50 -21.89 -1.15
N GLY A 500 2.71 -20.82 -1.17
CA GLY A 500 1.88 -20.37 -0.06
C GLY A 500 0.43 -20.13 -0.46
N GLU A 501 -0.48 -20.43 0.45
CA GLU A 501 -1.93 -20.19 0.34
C GLU A 501 -2.35 -19.17 1.39
N TYR A 502 -3.18 -18.21 1.00
CA TYR A 502 -3.51 -17.05 1.84
C TYR A 502 -5.01 -16.74 1.84
N ASP A 503 -5.47 -16.08 2.90
CA ASP A 503 -6.75 -15.38 2.89
C ASP A 503 -6.64 -13.97 2.27
N GLU A 504 -7.76 -13.24 2.25
CA GLU A 504 -7.81 -11.90 1.67
C GLU A 504 -7.04 -10.85 2.49
N TRP A 505 -6.80 -11.09 3.78
CA TRP A 505 -6.05 -10.22 4.71
C TRP A 505 -4.55 -10.56 4.79
N GLY A 506 -4.09 -11.56 4.03
CA GLY A 506 -2.70 -11.99 4.01
C GLY A 506 -2.32 -12.97 5.12
N ASN A 507 -3.28 -13.58 5.83
CA ASN A 507 -3.01 -14.71 6.70
C ASN A 507 -2.56 -15.91 5.87
N LEU A 508 -1.44 -16.53 6.23
CA LEU A 508 -0.97 -17.76 5.60
C LEU A 508 -1.79 -18.94 6.12
N LEU A 509 -2.56 -19.56 5.23
CA LEU A 509 -3.43 -20.70 5.53
C LEU A 509 -2.69 -22.03 5.39
N GLY A 510 -1.74 -22.09 4.47
CA GLY A 510 -0.93 -23.27 4.20
C GLY A 510 0.34 -22.92 3.45
N GLU A 511 1.39 -23.72 3.65
CA GLU A 511 2.63 -23.60 2.89
C GLU A 511 3.16 -24.98 2.49
N THR A 512 3.78 -25.04 1.31
CA THR A 512 4.54 -26.19 0.84
C THR A 512 5.93 -25.69 0.46
N SER A 513 6.97 -26.28 1.03
CA SER A 513 8.35 -25.82 0.83
C SER A 513 9.26 -27.00 0.51
N ALA A 514 9.93 -26.93 -0.64
CA ALA A 514 11.05 -27.79 -0.95
C ALA A 514 12.30 -27.27 -0.21
N GLN A 515 13.13 -28.19 0.31
CA GLN A 515 14.39 -27.85 0.98
C GLN A 515 14.27 -26.93 2.21
N HIS A 516 13.09 -26.85 2.85
CA HIS A 516 12.81 -25.98 4.00
C HIS A 516 13.12 -24.49 3.75
N LEU A 517 12.94 -24.03 2.51
CA LEU A 517 13.06 -22.63 2.14
C LEU A 517 12.02 -21.78 2.90
N GLN A 518 12.46 -20.71 3.54
CA GLN A 518 11.58 -19.78 4.25
C GLN A 518 11.27 -18.54 3.42
N GLN A 519 10.01 -18.09 3.48
CA GLN A 519 9.55 -16.84 2.87
C GLN A 519 8.71 -16.00 3.86
N SER A 520 9.27 -14.85 4.26
CA SER A 520 8.68 -13.90 5.20
C SER A 520 7.88 -12.75 4.57
N LEU A 521 8.01 -12.45 3.27
CA LEU A 521 7.19 -11.38 2.67
C LEU A 521 5.69 -11.74 2.70
N ARG A 522 4.84 -10.73 2.86
CA ARG A 522 3.37 -10.86 2.90
C ARG A 522 2.75 -9.93 1.86
N LEU A 523 1.65 -9.23 2.20
CA LEU A 523 1.10 -8.20 1.32
C LEU A 523 2.19 -7.16 0.99
N PRO A 524 2.06 -6.39 -0.10
CA PRO A 524 3.08 -5.41 -0.50
C PRO A 524 3.51 -4.53 0.68
N GLY A 525 4.82 -4.38 0.89
CA GLY A 525 5.41 -3.64 2.01
C GLY A 525 5.58 -4.42 3.32
N GLN A 526 4.98 -5.61 3.44
CA GLN A 526 4.90 -6.34 4.69
C GLN A 526 5.91 -7.49 4.80
N GLN A 527 6.44 -7.69 6.02
CA GLN A 527 7.29 -8.81 6.41
C GLN A 527 6.79 -9.46 7.70
N TYR A 528 6.66 -10.79 7.69
CA TYR A 528 6.28 -11.58 8.85
C TYR A 528 7.41 -11.70 9.88
N ASP A 529 7.06 -11.41 11.13
CA ASP A 529 7.88 -11.64 12.32
C ASP A 529 7.32 -12.81 13.14
N GLU A 530 8.01 -13.94 13.08
CA GLU A 530 7.60 -15.18 13.74
C GLU A 530 7.47 -15.04 15.27
N GLU A 531 8.34 -14.25 15.89
CA GLU A 531 8.38 -14.09 17.34
C GLU A 531 7.10 -13.44 17.90
N SER A 532 6.53 -12.49 17.17
CA SER A 532 5.38 -11.68 17.57
C SER A 532 4.08 -12.12 16.91
N GLY A 533 4.16 -12.80 15.77
CA GLY A 533 3.02 -13.13 14.91
C GLY A 533 2.55 -11.93 14.06
N LEU A 534 3.21 -10.77 14.16
CA LEU A 534 2.82 -9.55 13.47
C LEU A 534 3.54 -9.41 12.12
N TYR A 535 2.98 -8.57 11.26
CA TYR A 535 3.62 -8.18 10.00
C TYR A 535 4.18 -6.77 10.14
N TYR A 536 5.50 -6.63 10.12
CA TYR A 536 6.16 -5.33 10.03
C TYR A 536 5.86 -4.70 8.66
N ASN A 537 5.32 -3.48 8.66
CA ASN A 537 4.90 -2.74 7.46
C ASN A 537 5.42 -1.29 7.52
N ARG A 538 6.73 -1.13 7.30
CA ARG A 538 7.49 0.14 7.31
C ARG A 538 7.22 1.03 8.53
N ASN A 539 6.10 1.77 8.55
CA ASN A 539 5.73 2.68 9.62
C ASN A 539 4.91 2.05 10.76
N ARG A 540 4.29 0.89 10.54
CA ARG A 540 3.41 0.24 11.53
C ARG A 540 3.57 -1.28 11.54
N TYR A 541 3.01 -1.92 12.57
CA TYR A 541 2.86 -3.38 12.64
C TYR A 541 1.39 -3.75 12.43
N TYR A 542 1.15 -4.66 11.49
CA TYR A 542 -0.15 -5.20 11.14
C TYR A 542 -0.41 -6.50 11.90
N ASP A 543 -1.55 -6.59 12.58
CA ASP A 543 -2.07 -7.82 13.16
C ASP A 543 -2.99 -8.50 12.12
N PRO A 544 -2.56 -9.63 11.54
CA PRO A 544 -3.32 -10.27 10.48
C PRO A 544 -4.58 -10.98 10.99
N LEU A 545 -4.64 -11.35 12.28
CA LEU A 545 -5.83 -11.93 12.91
C LEU A 545 -6.95 -10.89 12.98
N GLN A 546 -6.63 -9.69 13.48
CA GLN A 546 -7.59 -8.59 13.54
C GLN A 546 -7.79 -7.89 12.18
N GLY A 547 -6.89 -8.09 11.23
CA GLY A 547 -6.89 -7.44 9.92
C GLY A 547 -6.69 -5.92 10.01
N ARG A 548 -5.84 -5.46 10.93
CA ARG A 548 -5.64 -4.03 11.24
C ARG A 548 -4.27 -3.74 11.84
N TYR A 549 -3.89 -2.48 12.00
CA TYR A 549 -2.65 -2.07 12.66
C TYR A 549 -2.79 -2.01 14.19
N ILE A 550 -1.68 -2.25 14.91
CA ILE A 550 -1.64 -2.23 16.38
C ILE A 550 -1.31 -0.84 16.98
N THR A 551 -1.03 0.14 16.11
CA THR A 551 -0.78 1.54 16.47
C THR A 551 -1.61 2.46 15.57
N GLN A 552 -1.86 3.68 16.07
CA GLN A 552 -2.51 4.72 15.29
C GLN A 552 -1.66 5.13 14.08
N ASP A 553 -2.33 5.59 13.03
CA ASP A 553 -1.70 6.12 11.84
C ASP A 553 -0.81 7.33 12.16
N PRO A 554 0.50 7.29 11.82
CA PRO A 554 1.41 8.41 12.06
C PRO A 554 1.02 9.70 11.33
N ILE A 555 0.28 9.61 10.22
CA ILE A 555 -0.24 10.80 9.51
C ILE A 555 -1.63 11.23 10.03
N GLY A 556 -2.10 10.63 11.12
CA GLY A 556 -3.34 10.98 11.80
C GLY A 556 -4.57 10.84 10.90
N LEU A 557 -5.48 11.81 10.97
CA LEU A 557 -6.75 11.78 10.23
C LEU A 557 -6.58 11.77 8.70
N LYS A 558 -5.39 12.10 8.17
CA LYS A 558 -5.08 11.96 6.74
C LYS A 558 -5.06 10.50 6.28
N GLY A 559 -4.76 9.56 7.18
CA GLY A 559 -4.87 8.11 6.94
C GLY A 559 -6.31 7.57 7.03
N GLY A 560 -7.25 8.40 7.51
CA GLY A 560 -8.67 8.06 7.66
C GLY A 560 -9.19 8.26 9.08
N TRP A 561 -10.51 8.09 9.26
CA TRP A 561 -11.20 8.30 10.54
C TRP A 561 -10.93 7.17 11.54
N ASN A 562 -10.67 5.96 11.04
CA ASN A 562 -10.23 4.83 11.85
C ASN A 562 -8.71 4.71 11.75
N LEU A 563 -8.01 5.23 12.76
CA LEU A 563 -6.55 5.35 12.78
C LEU A 563 -5.80 4.01 12.79
N TYR A 564 -6.50 2.88 12.96
CA TYR A 564 -5.89 1.55 12.98
C TYR A 564 -6.24 0.73 11.74
N ALA A 565 -7.08 1.25 10.84
CA ALA A 565 -7.64 0.47 9.76
C ALA A 565 -6.56 0.05 8.73
N TYR A 566 -6.67 -1.19 8.26
CA TYR A 566 -6.16 -1.59 6.95
C TYR A 566 -7.29 -1.44 5.92
N PRO A 567 -7.02 -1.29 4.60
CA PRO A 567 -8.08 -1.20 3.60
C PRO A 567 -9.17 -2.26 3.74
N LEU A 568 -10.43 -1.82 3.78
CA LEU A 568 -11.63 -2.69 3.93
C LEU A 568 -11.97 -3.50 2.66
N ASN A 569 -11.15 -3.36 1.62
CA ASN A 569 -11.17 -4.18 0.43
C ASN A 569 -9.71 -4.58 0.11
N PRO A 570 -9.12 -5.51 0.88
CA PRO A 570 -7.71 -5.89 0.75
C PRO A 570 -7.45 -6.74 -0.51
N VAL A 571 -8.51 -7.10 -1.25
CA VAL A 571 -8.44 -7.80 -2.53
C VAL A 571 -8.04 -6.83 -3.65
N GLN A 572 -8.40 -5.55 -3.55
CA GLN A 572 -8.12 -4.54 -4.56
C GLN A 572 -7.32 -3.33 -4.05
N ARG A 573 -7.17 -3.18 -2.73
CA ARG A 573 -6.44 -2.09 -2.11
C ARG A 573 -5.36 -2.63 -1.19
N GLY A 574 -4.28 -1.87 -1.05
CA GLY A 574 -3.19 -2.19 -0.15
C GLY A 574 -2.59 -0.93 0.45
N ASP A 575 -1.75 -1.10 1.47
CA ASP A 575 -1.04 -0.02 2.12
C ASP A 575 0.44 -0.40 2.30
N PRO A 576 1.27 -0.22 1.25
CA PRO A 576 2.67 -0.68 1.28
C PRO A 576 3.60 0.11 2.20
N LEU A 577 3.14 1.26 2.70
CA LEU A 577 3.91 2.12 3.60
C LEU A 577 3.40 2.05 5.04
N GLY A 578 2.20 1.51 5.27
CA GLY A 578 1.59 1.57 6.59
C GLY A 578 1.10 2.98 6.95
N LEU A 579 0.66 3.80 6.00
CA LEU A 579 0.24 5.20 6.23
C LEU A 579 -1.14 5.54 5.66
N SER A 580 -1.64 4.82 4.66
CA SER A 580 -2.97 5.07 4.09
C SER A 580 -3.41 3.92 3.20
N GLY A 581 -4.63 3.43 3.45
CA GLY A 581 -5.28 2.41 2.63
C GLY A 581 -5.99 2.91 1.37
N GLU A 582 -6.02 4.23 1.13
CA GLU A 582 -6.64 4.81 -0.08
C GLU A 582 -5.70 4.85 -1.29
N THR A 583 -4.41 4.55 -1.10
CA THR A 583 -3.36 5.04 -1.99
C THR A 583 -3.02 4.10 -3.16
N LEU A 584 -3.60 2.90 -3.26
CA LEU A 584 -3.29 1.99 -4.37
C LEU A 584 -4.50 1.15 -4.82
N VAL A 585 -4.96 1.36 -6.07
CA VAL A 585 -5.88 0.44 -6.76
C VAL A 585 -5.04 -0.66 -7.43
N LEU A 586 -5.11 -1.86 -6.89
CA LEU A 586 -4.40 -3.05 -7.35
C LEU A 586 -5.21 -3.78 -8.44
N GLY A 587 -4.55 -4.15 -9.55
CA GLY A 587 -5.17 -4.98 -10.60
C GLY A 587 -5.79 -4.24 -11.81
N SER A 588 -5.70 -2.91 -11.86
CA SER A 588 -6.00 -2.12 -13.06
C SER A 588 -4.70 -1.65 -13.74
N ALA A 589 -4.63 -1.70 -15.08
CA ALA A 589 -3.51 -1.14 -15.86
C ALA A 589 -3.43 0.39 -15.82
N THR A 590 -4.25 1.05 -14.99
CA THR A 590 -4.13 2.47 -14.69
C THR A 590 -2.85 2.68 -13.89
N THR A 591 -1.78 2.98 -14.62
CA THR A 591 -0.66 3.74 -14.09
C THR A 591 -1.26 5.01 -13.46
N VAL A 592 -1.30 5.08 -12.13
CA VAL A 592 -1.53 6.35 -11.44
C VAL A 592 -0.29 7.19 -11.76
N THR A 593 -0.39 7.94 -12.84
CA THR A 593 0.50 9.08 -13.05
C THR A 593 0.20 10.03 -11.91
N GLY A 594 1.22 10.32 -11.11
CA GLY A 594 1.12 11.18 -9.95
C GLY A 594 0.37 12.47 -10.31
N THR A 595 -0.74 12.70 -9.62
CA THR A 595 -1.40 14.00 -9.56
C THR A 595 -1.62 14.31 -8.09
N GLU A 596 -1.21 15.52 -7.72
CA GLU A 596 -1.20 16.07 -6.37
C GLU A 596 -2.56 15.90 -5.67
N PHE A 597 -2.54 15.40 -4.43
CA PHE A 597 -3.72 15.45 -3.56
C PHE A 597 -3.86 16.85 -2.97
N GLY A 598 -4.52 17.71 -3.74
CA GLY A 598 -5.06 19.00 -3.33
C GLY A 598 -6.46 19.20 -3.90
N GLY A 599 -7.45 18.44 -3.41
CA GLY A 599 -8.88 18.72 -3.57
C GLY A 599 -9.49 18.50 -4.96
N ALA A 600 -9.88 17.25 -5.27
CA ALA A 600 -11.08 16.92 -6.06
C ALA A 600 -11.25 15.40 -6.18
N LEU A 601 -11.88 14.76 -5.19
CA LEU A 601 -12.48 13.43 -5.37
C LEU A 601 -13.86 13.38 -4.73
N LEU A 602 -14.77 14.19 -5.27
CA LEU A 602 -16.21 14.02 -5.09
C LEU A 602 -16.91 14.19 -6.44
N SER A 603 -16.64 13.29 -7.38
CA SER A 603 -17.58 12.94 -8.44
C SER A 603 -17.05 11.74 -9.21
N GLY A 604 -17.79 10.64 -9.19
CA GLY A 604 -17.55 9.50 -10.09
C GLY A 604 -17.70 9.95 -11.54
N GLY A 605 -16.63 9.81 -12.32
CA GLY A 605 -16.62 10.08 -13.75
C GLY A 605 -15.26 9.73 -14.34
N ALA A 606 -15.24 8.87 -15.35
CA ALA A 606 -14.04 8.49 -16.07
C ALA A 606 -13.43 9.71 -16.79
N ALA A 607 -12.25 10.16 -16.38
CA ALA A 607 -11.49 11.16 -17.11
C ALA A 607 -10.80 10.49 -18.31
N THR A 608 -11.02 11.02 -19.52
CA THR A 608 -10.31 10.60 -20.73
C THR A 608 -9.00 11.37 -20.90
N PHE A 609 -8.05 10.75 -21.59
CA PHE A 609 -6.65 11.19 -21.79
C PHE A 609 -6.49 12.63 -22.34
N ASP A 610 -7.52 13.19 -23.00
CA ASP A 610 -7.46 14.51 -23.64
C ASP A 610 -7.59 15.70 -22.66
N ALA A 611 -8.23 15.52 -21.50
CA ALA A 611 -8.43 16.62 -20.54
C ALA A 611 -7.15 17.04 -19.82
N VAL A 612 -6.21 16.11 -19.63
CA VAL A 612 -4.92 16.33 -18.94
C VAL A 612 -3.97 17.14 -19.83
N THR A 613 -4.01 16.92 -21.15
CA THR A 613 -3.11 17.58 -22.11
C THR A 613 -3.48 19.05 -22.34
N ALA A 614 -4.76 19.41 -22.23
CA ALA A 614 -5.25 20.78 -22.43
C ALA A 614 -4.92 21.72 -21.25
N ALA A 615 -4.86 21.20 -20.02
CA ALA A 615 -4.48 21.98 -18.84
C ALA A 615 -2.99 22.41 -18.89
N MET A 616 -2.12 21.54 -19.41
CA MET A 616 -0.67 21.80 -19.50
C MET A 616 -0.27 22.87 -20.53
N ALA A 617 -1.14 23.23 -21.47
CA ALA A 617 -0.82 24.19 -22.52
C ALA A 617 -1.05 25.67 -22.13
N SER A 618 -1.63 25.97 -20.96
CA SER A 618 -2.08 27.33 -20.62
C SER A 618 -1.33 28.01 -19.47
N ALA A 619 -0.33 27.37 -18.88
CA ALA A 619 0.45 27.91 -17.75
C ALA A 619 1.95 27.99 -18.05
N ALA A 620 2.37 29.02 -18.78
CA ALA A 620 3.69 29.63 -18.67
C ALA A 620 3.59 31.09 -19.16
N PRO A 621 4.11 32.09 -18.42
CA PRO A 621 5.56 32.27 -18.40
C PRO A 621 6.14 32.78 -17.07
N ALA A 622 7.14 32.07 -16.52
CA ALA A 622 8.36 32.62 -15.89
C ALA A 622 9.12 31.51 -15.13
N LEU A 623 9.93 30.74 -15.86
CA LEU A 623 11.22 30.09 -15.49
C LEU A 623 11.43 28.90 -16.45
N GLY A 624 12.66 28.79 -16.95
CA GLY A 624 13.03 28.07 -18.18
C GLY A 624 12.71 26.58 -18.23
N ALA A 625 12.42 26.13 -19.46
CA ALA A 625 12.01 24.80 -19.86
C ALA A 625 12.96 23.65 -19.49
N MET A 626 12.40 22.50 -19.08
CA MET A 626 12.89 21.17 -19.46
C MET A 626 11.71 20.20 -19.60
N ALA A 627 11.54 19.67 -20.81
CA ALA A 627 10.66 18.53 -21.08
C ALA A 627 11.39 17.24 -20.66
N VAL A 628 10.82 16.46 -19.74
CA VAL A 628 11.34 15.14 -19.37
C VAL A 628 10.25 14.10 -19.60
N VAL A 629 10.60 13.12 -20.42
CA VAL A 629 9.79 11.98 -20.85
C VAL A 629 9.70 10.98 -19.68
N ALA A 630 8.48 10.73 -19.20
CA ALA A 630 8.21 9.89 -18.04
C ALA A 630 8.26 8.39 -18.38
N GLY A 631 9.20 7.68 -17.74
CA GLY A 631 9.25 6.22 -17.61
C GLY A 631 8.94 5.77 -16.16
N PRO A 632 8.92 4.45 -15.87
CA PRO A 632 8.27 3.81 -14.72
C PRO A 632 9.06 3.88 -13.40
N MET A 633 9.25 5.11 -12.88
CA MET A 633 9.84 5.43 -11.57
C MET A 633 8.93 6.35 -10.73
N GLY A 634 7.61 6.19 -10.84
CA GLY A 634 6.59 7.14 -10.39
C GLY A 634 6.43 7.39 -8.88
N TYR A 635 7.25 6.79 -8.02
CA TYR A 635 7.37 7.20 -6.60
C TYR A 635 8.78 7.67 -6.22
N ASP A 636 9.81 7.37 -7.03
CA ASP A 636 11.23 7.66 -6.72
C ASP A 636 11.73 9.00 -7.29
N LEU A 637 11.03 9.62 -8.27
CA LEU A 637 11.58 10.78 -8.99
C LEU A 637 10.65 11.99 -9.19
N LEU A 638 9.40 11.97 -8.70
CA LEU A 638 8.50 13.15 -8.76
C LEU A 638 8.24 13.79 -7.38
N ALA A 639 8.85 13.27 -6.31
CA ALA A 639 8.90 13.92 -5.00
C ALA A 639 10.20 14.74 -4.78
N ASN A 640 11.18 14.59 -5.68
CA ASN A 640 12.38 15.40 -5.73
C ASN A 640 12.30 16.26 -7.00
N ASP A 641 11.65 17.43 -6.89
CA ASP A 641 12.14 18.59 -7.64
C ASP A 641 13.66 18.64 -7.45
N GLY A 642 14.43 19.02 -8.46
CA GLY A 642 15.91 19.08 -8.46
C GLY A 642 16.57 19.97 -7.39
N ARG A 643 15.88 20.24 -6.28
CA ARG A 643 16.37 20.44 -4.92
C ARG A 643 16.17 19.13 -4.12
N ALA A 644 17.04 18.15 -4.36
CA ALA A 644 16.97 16.83 -3.73
C ALA A 644 16.99 16.92 -2.19
N GLY A 645 16.02 16.27 -1.53
CA GLY A 645 15.97 16.20 -0.07
C GLY A 645 14.60 15.99 0.57
N LYS A 646 13.57 15.57 -0.18
CA LYS A 646 12.31 15.11 0.42
C LYS A 646 12.04 13.65 0.04
N ALA A 647 12.87 12.75 0.59
CA ALA A 647 12.30 11.52 1.17
C ALA A 647 11.18 11.93 2.14
N LEU A 648 10.26 11.04 2.51
CA LEU A 648 9.36 11.21 3.66
C LEU A 648 10.20 11.31 4.95
N SER A 649 11.01 12.35 5.06
CA SER A 649 11.57 12.86 6.28
C SER A 649 10.39 13.44 7.05
N ASP A 650 10.53 13.44 8.37
CA ASP A 650 9.53 14.00 9.26
C ASP A 650 9.09 15.41 8.84
N GLY A 651 9.86 16.17 8.05
CA GLY A 651 9.42 17.42 7.42
C GLY A 651 8.13 17.35 6.58
N GLN A 652 7.84 16.23 5.88
CA GLN A 652 6.56 16.04 5.17
C GLN A 652 5.45 15.48 6.06
N LEU A 653 5.78 14.70 7.09
CA LEU A 653 4.84 14.32 8.17
C LEU A 653 4.44 15.55 9.02
N ILE A 654 5.39 16.44 9.29
CA ILE A 654 5.22 17.73 9.95
C ILE A 654 4.38 18.66 9.07
N ASN A 655 4.66 18.74 7.76
CA ASN A 655 3.84 19.53 6.85
C ASN A 655 2.44 18.96 6.65
N SER A 656 2.24 17.64 6.66
CA SER A 656 0.89 17.07 6.58
C SER A 656 0.07 17.31 7.86
N GLN A 657 0.74 17.34 9.03
CA GLN A 657 0.14 17.79 10.29
C GLN A 657 -0.08 19.32 10.33
N ALA A 658 0.77 20.12 9.67
CA ALA A 658 0.67 21.58 9.62
C ALA A 658 -0.28 22.12 8.54
N GLU A 659 -0.46 21.43 7.41
CA GLU A 659 -1.39 21.77 6.32
C GLU A 659 -2.85 21.73 6.81
N MET A 660 -3.12 21.00 7.90
CA MET A 660 -4.42 21.02 8.59
C MET A 660 -4.76 22.40 9.19
N CYS A 661 -3.77 23.29 9.40
CA CYS A 661 -4.01 24.65 9.89
C CYS A 661 -4.40 25.65 8.78
N TYR A 662 -4.20 25.30 7.50
CA TYR A 662 -4.51 26.20 6.37
C TYR A 662 -5.96 26.13 5.87
N TRP A 663 -6.80 25.24 6.43
CA TRP A 663 -8.26 25.26 6.23
C TRP A 663 -9.02 26.07 7.30
N THR A 664 -8.35 27.06 7.90
CA THR A 664 -9.02 28.12 8.67
C THR A 664 -8.85 29.48 7.99
N SER A 665 -9.38 29.61 6.77
CA SER A 665 -9.64 30.92 6.17
C SER A 665 -11.11 31.03 5.84
N SER A 666 -11.72 32.02 6.47
CA SER A 666 -13.13 32.31 6.60
C SER A 666 -13.86 32.48 5.26
N CYS A 667 -15.04 31.89 5.14
CA CYS A 667 -16.10 32.44 4.29
C CYS A 667 -17.25 32.91 5.21
N PRO A 668 -17.76 34.14 5.02
CA PRO A 668 -18.66 34.81 5.95
C PRO A 668 -20.09 34.33 5.78
N LEU A 669 -20.72 33.91 6.88
CA LEU A 669 -22.18 33.80 6.96
C LEU A 669 -22.71 35.07 7.63
N ASP A 670 -23.19 36.01 6.82
CA ASP A 670 -24.10 37.03 7.31
C ASP A 670 -25.48 36.40 7.59
N SER A 671 -25.83 36.48 8.88
CA SER A 671 -27.12 36.49 9.61
C SER A 671 -28.46 36.64 8.84
N PRO A 672 -29.66 36.46 9.48
CA PRO A 672 -29.90 36.35 10.93
C PRO A 672 -30.92 35.26 11.37
N HIS A 673 -30.86 34.84 12.64
CA HIS A 673 -31.94 35.09 13.62
C HIS A 673 -31.67 34.41 14.97
N GLU A 674 -31.63 35.27 15.98
CA GLU A 674 -32.06 35.14 17.38
C GLU A 674 -31.37 34.16 18.34
N ASN A 675 -30.61 34.81 19.23
CA ASN A 675 -30.13 34.35 20.52
C ASN A 675 -31.25 33.77 21.41
N ASP A 676 -30.93 32.69 22.12
CA ASP A 676 -31.19 32.67 23.55
C ASP A 676 -30.09 31.89 24.30
N ASN A 677 -29.40 32.62 25.17
CA ASN A 677 -28.43 32.11 26.13
C ASN A 677 -29.18 31.51 27.32
N SER A 678 -28.89 30.25 27.68
CA SER A 678 -28.70 29.93 29.10
C SER A 678 -27.79 28.72 29.29
N SER A 679 -26.73 28.97 30.04
CA SER A 679 -25.79 28.02 30.63
C SER A 679 -26.48 27.11 31.65
N GLY A 680 -26.08 25.83 31.69
CA GLY A 680 -26.25 25.02 32.89
C GLY A 680 -26.22 23.52 32.65
N SER A 681 -25.12 22.89 33.09
CA SER A 681 -25.07 21.56 33.75
C SER A 681 -25.72 20.35 33.06
N GLN A 682 -24.91 19.30 32.84
CA GLN A 682 -25.38 17.94 32.56
C GLN A 682 -26.48 17.49 33.54
N PRO A 683 -27.41 16.62 33.09
CA PRO A 683 -27.22 15.20 33.41
C PRO A 683 -27.67 14.20 32.33
N ASN A 684 -27.12 12.99 32.43
CA ASN A 684 -27.57 11.75 31.83
C ASN A 684 -29.09 11.57 31.85
N VAL A 685 -29.69 11.21 30.71
CA VAL A 685 -31.05 10.65 30.65
C VAL A 685 -31.05 9.39 29.78
N GLY A 686 -30.71 8.28 30.44
CA GLY A 686 -31.10 6.94 30.03
C GLY A 686 -31.94 6.36 31.16
N LYS A 687 -33.27 6.51 31.05
CA LYS A 687 -34.37 5.80 31.71
C LYS A 687 -35.56 6.75 31.83
N ASP A 688 -36.63 6.42 31.10
CA ASP A 688 -38.02 6.41 31.58
C ASP A 688 -38.94 6.22 30.36
N LEU A 689 -39.29 4.96 30.07
CA LEU A 689 -40.49 4.62 29.33
C LEU A 689 -41.30 3.65 30.19
N THR A 690 -42.57 3.96 30.33
CA THR A 690 -43.49 3.29 31.27
C THR A 690 -44.06 2.01 30.68
N ASP A 691 -44.44 1.05 31.54
CA ASP A 691 -44.94 -0.28 31.11
C ASP A 691 -46.33 -0.22 30.43
N GLU A 692 -46.95 0.95 30.33
CA GLU A 692 -48.18 1.18 29.55
C GLU A 692 -47.88 1.57 28.08
N GLU A 693 -46.67 2.03 27.76
CA GLU A 693 -46.24 2.33 26.39
C GLU A 693 -45.66 1.09 25.67
N LYS A 694 -45.36 0.02 26.41
CA LYS A 694 -44.97 -1.29 25.84
C LYS A 694 -46.16 -2.14 25.38
N ASN A 695 -47.40 -1.74 25.69
CA ASN A 695 -48.59 -2.59 25.52
C ASN A 695 -49.45 -2.31 24.27
N CYS A 696 -49.00 -1.48 23.33
CA CYS A 696 -49.69 -1.28 22.05
C CYS A 696 -49.15 -2.13 20.89
N LEU A 697 -48.24 -3.08 21.15
CA LEU A 697 -47.67 -3.96 20.12
C LEU A 697 -47.65 -5.42 20.60
N ALA A 698 -48.82 -5.96 20.97
CA ALA A 698 -48.98 -7.40 21.14
C ALA A 698 -50.41 -7.88 20.78
N GLY A 699 -50.47 -8.76 19.81
CA GLY A 699 -51.51 -9.78 19.63
C GLY A 699 -50.95 -10.77 18.61
N GLY A 700 -50.45 -11.96 19.00
CA GLY A 700 -51.16 -13.06 19.66
C GLY A 700 -51.69 -13.99 18.55
N SER A 701 -51.48 -15.31 18.48
CA SER A 701 -50.98 -16.29 19.43
C SER A 701 -50.62 -17.61 18.71
N THR A 702 -49.79 -18.43 19.36
CA THR A 702 -49.82 -19.91 19.44
C THR A 702 -49.77 -20.80 18.20
N GLY A 703 -48.72 -21.63 18.12
CA GLY A 703 -48.81 -23.02 17.61
C GLY A 703 -47.60 -23.52 16.82
N SER A 704 -46.75 -24.35 17.43
CA SER A 704 -46.03 -25.42 16.72
C SER A 704 -46.87 -26.69 16.83
N PRO A 705 -47.05 -27.50 15.76
CA PRO A 705 -45.98 -28.41 15.33
C PRO A 705 -45.92 -28.74 13.81
N GLY A 706 -44.69 -28.92 13.30
CA GLY A 706 -44.24 -29.83 12.22
C GLY A 706 -45.02 -29.97 10.89
N GLY A 707 -44.31 -29.81 9.75
CA GLY A 707 -44.72 -30.38 8.47
C GLY A 707 -44.18 -29.66 7.22
N TRP A 708 -43.47 -30.43 6.39
CA TRP A 708 -42.99 -30.20 5.02
C TRP A 708 -43.84 -29.32 4.07
N GLY A 709 -43.18 -28.49 3.24
CA GLY A 709 -43.69 -28.07 1.91
C GLY A 709 -43.56 -26.56 1.56
N PRO A 710 -43.28 -26.19 0.29
CA PRO A 710 -42.86 -24.85 -0.14
C PRO A 710 -44.04 -23.95 -0.57
N GLU A 711 -43.91 -22.63 -0.38
CA GLU A 711 -44.36 -21.53 -1.27
C GLU A 711 -44.48 -20.21 -0.48
N ASP A 712 -43.63 -19.23 -0.81
CA ASP A 712 -43.95 -17.79 -0.82
C ASP A 712 -42.81 -17.01 -1.52
N GLU A 713 -42.45 -17.44 -2.74
CA GLU A 713 -41.46 -16.77 -3.61
C GLU A 713 -42.07 -15.64 -4.48
N ASN A 714 -43.39 -15.47 -4.56
CA ASN A 714 -44.00 -14.61 -5.59
C ASN A 714 -44.22 -13.13 -5.22
N SER A 715 -44.31 -12.76 -3.95
CA SER A 715 -44.60 -11.35 -3.58
C SER A 715 -43.36 -10.43 -3.59
N ALA A 716 -42.19 -10.97 -3.24
CA ALA A 716 -40.92 -10.21 -3.22
C ALA A 716 -40.24 -10.14 -4.60
N ARG A 717 -40.39 -11.18 -5.45
CA ARG A 717 -39.88 -11.18 -6.83
C ARG A 717 -40.61 -10.17 -7.71
N ASP A 718 -41.92 -10.00 -7.57
CA ASP A 718 -42.69 -9.06 -8.40
C ASP A 718 -42.32 -7.58 -8.19
N ARG A 719 -42.03 -7.17 -6.94
CA ARG A 719 -41.61 -5.78 -6.67
C ARG A 719 -40.18 -5.49 -7.11
N MET A 720 -39.27 -6.44 -6.92
CA MET A 720 -37.86 -6.29 -7.29
C MET A 720 -37.66 -6.38 -8.82
N GLN A 721 -38.47 -7.20 -9.52
CA GLN A 721 -38.52 -7.25 -10.98
C GLN A 721 -39.18 -6.00 -11.58
N HIS A 722 -40.22 -5.45 -10.96
CA HIS A 722 -40.88 -4.23 -11.43
C HIS A 722 -39.99 -2.99 -11.31
N GLU A 723 -39.17 -2.87 -10.26
CA GLU A 723 -38.19 -1.76 -10.13
C GLU A 723 -36.94 -1.95 -11.01
N ARG A 724 -36.42 -3.20 -11.17
CA ARG A 724 -35.35 -3.49 -12.15
C ARG A 724 -35.77 -3.21 -13.60
N TYR A 725 -37.03 -3.51 -13.95
CA TYR A 725 -37.59 -3.21 -15.27
C TYR A 725 -37.69 -1.69 -15.52
N LYS A 726 -38.05 -0.90 -14.51
CA LYS A 726 -38.10 0.58 -14.62
C LYS A 726 -36.72 1.21 -14.79
N ASP A 727 -35.69 0.68 -14.11
CA ASP A 727 -34.34 1.22 -14.18
C ASP A 727 -33.59 0.78 -15.45
N GLU A 728 -33.83 -0.42 -15.96
CA GLU A 728 -33.34 -0.85 -17.29
C GLU A 728 -33.98 -0.05 -18.44
N LEU A 729 -35.24 0.37 -18.31
CA LEU A 729 -35.93 1.23 -19.27
C LEU A 729 -35.38 2.66 -19.30
N ARG A 730 -35.02 3.20 -18.13
CA ARG A 730 -34.38 4.53 -18.00
C ARG A 730 -32.98 4.57 -18.61
N GLN A 731 -32.20 3.50 -18.49
CA GLN A 731 -30.86 3.40 -19.09
C GLN A 731 -30.88 3.14 -20.61
N LYS A 732 -31.99 2.60 -21.16
CA LYS A 732 -32.13 2.30 -22.60
C LYS A 732 -32.82 3.39 -23.42
N MET A 733 -33.08 4.59 -22.89
CA MET A 733 -33.76 5.65 -23.63
C MET A 733 -32.91 6.35 -24.72
N GLY A 734 -32.21 5.58 -25.55
CA GLY A 734 -32.06 6.00 -26.93
C GLY A 734 -33.46 6.13 -27.57
N LYS A 735 -33.60 6.96 -28.60
CA LYS A 735 -34.87 7.16 -29.31
C LYS A 735 -35.52 5.80 -29.63
N PRO A 736 -36.71 5.48 -29.09
CA PRO A 736 -37.35 4.19 -29.32
C PRO A 736 -37.71 4.01 -30.79
N ASP A 737 -37.51 2.79 -31.31
CA ASP A 737 -37.95 2.46 -32.67
C ASP A 737 -39.39 1.98 -32.63
N VAL A 738 -40.25 2.67 -33.38
CA VAL A 738 -41.70 2.43 -33.44
C VAL A 738 -42.16 2.30 -34.88
N THR A 739 -43.17 1.46 -35.08
CA THR A 739 -43.71 1.13 -36.40
C THR A 739 -44.90 1.99 -36.80
N ASP A 740 -45.71 2.45 -35.83
CA ASP A 740 -46.81 3.39 -36.10
C ASP A 740 -46.27 4.77 -36.52
N SER A 741 -46.71 5.26 -37.68
CA SER A 741 -46.20 6.49 -38.26
C SER A 741 -46.58 7.75 -37.46
N ASN A 742 -47.73 7.76 -36.78
CA ASN A 742 -48.16 8.89 -35.97
C ASN A 742 -47.37 8.94 -34.65
N LEU A 743 -47.17 7.79 -34.00
CA LEU A 743 -46.32 7.69 -32.82
C LEU A 743 -44.86 8.00 -33.13
N LYS A 744 -44.36 7.55 -34.29
CA LYS A 744 -43.00 7.86 -34.74
C LYS A 744 -42.78 9.36 -34.83
N ASN A 745 -43.72 10.11 -35.39
CA ASN A 745 -43.60 11.57 -35.46
C ASN A 745 -43.57 12.24 -34.06
N ILE A 746 -44.32 11.71 -33.10
CA ILE A 746 -44.31 12.20 -31.71
C ILE A 746 -42.96 11.91 -31.05
N ILE A 747 -42.43 10.70 -31.19
CA ILE A 747 -41.15 10.29 -30.61
C ILE A 747 -39.99 11.04 -31.28
N ASP A 748 -40.03 11.23 -32.59
CA ASP A 748 -39.00 11.96 -33.35
C ASP A 748 -38.84 13.41 -32.88
N ASP A 749 -39.93 14.10 -32.49
CA ASP A 749 -39.83 15.48 -31.97
C ASP A 749 -39.34 15.55 -30.52
N LEU A 750 -39.47 14.44 -29.76
CA LEU A 750 -39.01 14.35 -28.37
C LEU A 750 -37.51 14.03 -28.25
N TYR A 751 -36.87 13.53 -29.30
CA TYR A 751 -35.46 13.12 -29.29
C TYR A 751 -34.65 13.82 -30.37
N ARG A 752 -33.60 14.54 -29.98
CA ARG A 752 -32.70 15.25 -30.90
C ARG A 752 -31.36 14.53 -31.05
N PRO A 753 -30.86 14.35 -32.28
CA PRO A 753 -29.61 13.63 -32.52
C PRO A 753 -28.35 14.40 -32.09
N ASN A 754 -28.40 15.74 -32.03
CA ASN A 754 -27.25 16.60 -31.70
C ASN A 754 -27.54 17.47 -30.46
N ALA A 755 -27.88 16.85 -29.33
CA ALA A 755 -28.22 17.57 -28.12
C ALA A 755 -26.98 18.06 -27.35
N LYS A 756 -27.11 19.21 -26.68
CA LYS A 756 -26.02 19.82 -25.90
C LYS A 756 -25.87 19.23 -24.49
N VAL A 757 -26.88 18.51 -24.00
CA VAL A 757 -26.94 17.93 -22.64
C VAL A 757 -27.67 16.58 -22.71
N GLY A 758 -27.13 15.55 -22.04
CA GLY A 758 -27.78 14.25 -21.82
C GLY A 758 -27.99 13.39 -23.08
N SER A 759 -28.97 12.48 -23.04
CA SER A 759 -29.30 11.53 -24.12
C SER A 759 -29.90 12.18 -25.38
N GLY A 760 -30.20 13.47 -25.32
CA GLY A 760 -30.93 14.21 -26.34
C GLY A 760 -32.44 14.06 -26.31
N SER A 761 -32.97 13.39 -25.29
CA SER A 761 -34.40 13.38 -25.00
C SER A 761 -34.87 14.72 -24.40
N THR A 762 -36.15 15.04 -24.61
CA THR A 762 -36.79 16.22 -24.01
C THR A 762 -36.90 16.07 -22.49
N ALA A 763 -37.02 14.85 -21.97
CA ALA A 763 -37.08 14.58 -20.53
C ALA A 763 -35.76 14.93 -19.81
N ASP A 764 -34.61 14.58 -20.40
CA ASP A 764 -33.30 14.94 -19.84
C ASP A 764 -33.06 16.45 -19.88
N ALA A 765 -33.49 17.12 -20.94
CA ALA A 765 -33.43 18.57 -21.02
C ALA A 765 -34.27 19.23 -19.90
N VAL A 766 -35.44 18.67 -19.58
CA VAL A 766 -36.28 19.14 -18.46
C VAL A 766 -35.61 18.92 -17.11
N ARG A 767 -35.01 17.76 -16.87
CA ARG A 767 -34.27 17.48 -15.63
C ARG A 767 -33.12 18.46 -15.43
N TYR A 768 -32.36 18.71 -16.49
CA TYR A 768 -31.28 19.69 -16.45
C TYR A 768 -31.78 21.11 -16.18
N GLU A 769 -32.85 21.54 -16.86
CA GLU A 769 -33.46 22.87 -16.65
C GLU A 769 -33.97 23.06 -15.22
N LEU A 770 -34.56 22.02 -14.62
CA LEU A 770 -35.06 22.05 -13.24
C LEU A 770 -33.92 22.00 -12.21
N ALA A 771 -32.85 21.26 -12.48
CA ALA A 771 -31.72 21.13 -11.56
C ALA A 771 -30.80 22.36 -11.56
N THR A 772 -30.62 23.01 -12.72
CA THR A 772 -29.66 24.12 -12.89
C THR A 772 -30.32 25.49 -12.98
N GLY A 773 -31.62 25.54 -13.32
CA GLY A 773 -32.32 26.78 -13.64
C GLY A 773 -31.98 27.36 -15.02
N GLU A 774 -31.07 26.74 -15.78
CA GLU A 774 -30.62 27.23 -17.09
C GLU A 774 -31.37 26.56 -18.25
N LYS A 775 -31.88 27.36 -19.21
CA LYS A 775 -32.63 26.86 -20.38
C LYS A 775 -31.71 26.28 -21.46
N VAL A 776 -32.00 25.06 -21.91
CA VAL A 776 -31.21 24.42 -22.97
C VAL A 776 -31.57 25.04 -24.33
N GLY A 777 -30.62 25.71 -24.99
CA GLY A 777 -30.86 26.30 -26.32
C GLY A 777 -31.87 27.47 -26.36
N GLY A 778 -32.10 28.15 -25.23
CA GLY A 778 -32.90 29.38 -25.15
C GLY A 778 -34.42 29.20 -25.12
N ARG A 779 -34.94 27.97 -25.10
CA ARG A 779 -36.37 27.66 -24.92
C ARG A 779 -36.54 26.72 -23.74
N GLY A 780 -37.60 26.91 -22.93
CA GLY A 780 -37.91 26.01 -21.82
C GLY A 780 -38.59 24.74 -22.32
N HIS A 781 -38.05 23.58 -21.97
CA HIS A 781 -38.50 22.26 -22.38
C HIS A 781 -39.64 21.73 -21.49
N VAL A 782 -39.88 22.35 -20.34
CA VAL A 782 -40.97 21.98 -19.39
C VAL A 782 -42.35 22.03 -20.06
N LEU A 783 -42.67 23.12 -20.77
CA LEU A 783 -43.95 23.26 -21.47
C LEU A 783 -44.10 22.22 -22.59
N LYS A 784 -43.02 21.99 -23.34
CA LYS A 784 -42.98 20.97 -24.39
C LYS A 784 -43.27 19.58 -23.80
N ALA A 785 -42.63 19.22 -22.69
CA ALA A 785 -42.89 17.95 -22.01
C ALA A 785 -44.36 17.82 -21.55
N GLN A 786 -44.98 18.89 -21.05
CA GLN A 786 -46.40 18.88 -20.64
C GLN A 786 -47.37 18.70 -21.81
N ASP A 787 -47.09 19.32 -22.96
CA ASP A 787 -47.91 19.17 -24.17
C ASP A 787 -47.81 17.75 -24.74
N TYR A 788 -46.58 17.21 -24.81
CA TYR A 788 -46.35 15.87 -25.35
C TYR A 788 -46.77 14.75 -24.39
N THR A 789 -46.81 15.00 -23.08
CA THR A 789 -47.45 14.10 -22.10
C THR A 789 -48.93 13.91 -22.46
N ARG A 790 -49.64 14.99 -22.76
CA ARG A 790 -51.05 14.91 -23.21
C ARG A 790 -51.17 14.23 -24.57
N ALA A 791 -50.31 14.55 -25.53
CA ALA A 791 -50.36 13.95 -26.86
C ALA A 791 -50.12 12.42 -26.85
N LEU A 792 -49.19 11.94 -26.01
CA LEU A 792 -48.92 10.51 -25.85
C LEU A 792 -50.08 9.79 -25.15
N GLN A 793 -50.68 10.40 -24.13
CA GLN A 793 -51.88 9.85 -23.47
C GLN A 793 -53.06 9.76 -24.45
N ASP A 794 -53.33 10.83 -25.21
CA ASP A 794 -54.36 10.84 -26.25
C ASP A 794 -54.13 9.78 -27.32
N TRP A 795 -52.87 9.54 -27.71
CA TRP A 795 -52.52 8.51 -28.68
C TRP A 795 -52.77 7.11 -28.13
N LEU A 796 -52.39 6.84 -26.87
CA LEU A 796 -52.65 5.57 -26.20
C LEU A 796 -54.15 5.26 -26.11
N ASP A 797 -54.95 6.26 -25.74
CA ASP A 797 -56.40 6.11 -25.59
C ASP A 797 -57.09 5.82 -26.94
N LYS A 798 -56.59 6.41 -28.03
CA LYS A 798 -57.15 6.26 -29.40
C LYS A 798 -56.68 5.00 -30.12
N ASN A 799 -55.59 4.36 -29.67
CA ASN A 799 -54.99 3.21 -30.34
C ASN A 799 -54.89 1.96 -29.44
N PRO A 800 -56.01 1.44 -28.92
CA PRO A 800 -56.01 0.33 -27.96
C PRO A 800 -55.52 -1.00 -28.54
N THR A 801 -55.50 -1.14 -29.86
CA THR A 801 -55.05 -2.34 -30.60
C THR A 801 -53.70 -2.15 -31.30
N ALA A 802 -52.94 -1.10 -30.97
CA ALA A 802 -51.59 -0.90 -31.50
C ALA A 802 -50.66 -2.08 -31.14
N SER A 803 -49.54 -2.19 -31.86
CA SER A 803 -48.57 -3.27 -31.59
C SER A 803 -48.07 -3.18 -30.14
N PRO A 804 -47.84 -4.32 -29.46
CA PRO A 804 -47.34 -4.30 -28.09
C PRO A 804 -46.04 -3.52 -27.91
N GLY A 805 -45.18 -3.52 -28.94
CA GLY A 805 -43.94 -2.73 -28.96
C GLY A 805 -44.18 -1.22 -29.01
N ASP A 806 -45.06 -0.75 -29.89
CA ASP A 806 -45.38 0.68 -30.02
C ASP A 806 -46.10 1.21 -28.77
N ARG A 807 -46.99 0.40 -28.19
CA ARG A 807 -47.72 0.79 -26.97
C ARG A 807 -46.79 0.87 -25.77
N ALA A 808 -45.88 -0.10 -25.61
CA ALA A 808 -44.86 -0.07 -24.57
C ALA A 808 -43.91 1.13 -24.75
N ALA A 809 -43.53 1.45 -25.99
CA ALA A 809 -42.68 2.62 -26.25
C ALA A 809 -43.39 3.93 -25.85
N ALA A 810 -44.66 4.10 -26.21
CA ALA A 810 -45.45 5.29 -25.85
C ALA A 810 -45.67 5.42 -24.33
N GLU A 811 -46.01 4.33 -23.64
CA GLU A 811 -46.21 4.30 -22.18
C GLU A 811 -44.91 4.65 -21.43
N ASN A 812 -43.77 4.15 -21.89
CA ASN A 812 -42.48 4.40 -21.25
C ASN A 812 -41.99 5.84 -21.45
N VAL A 813 -42.11 6.39 -22.65
CA VAL A 813 -41.73 7.80 -22.92
C VAL A 813 -42.65 8.76 -22.17
N LEU A 814 -43.94 8.44 -22.06
CA LEU A 814 -44.91 9.21 -21.26
C LEU A 814 -44.52 9.23 -19.78
N GLN A 815 -44.20 8.07 -19.21
CA GLN A 815 -43.81 7.95 -17.81
C GLN A 815 -42.51 8.70 -17.52
N ASP A 816 -41.55 8.69 -18.45
CA ASP A 816 -40.29 9.40 -18.25
C ASP A 816 -40.46 10.92 -18.26
N LEU A 817 -41.27 11.46 -19.18
CA LEU A 817 -41.60 12.89 -19.21
C LEU A 817 -42.32 13.33 -17.92
N GLN A 818 -43.23 12.51 -17.40
CA GLN A 818 -43.93 12.80 -16.13
C GLN A 818 -42.97 12.81 -14.94
N ASN A 819 -42.03 11.87 -14.89
CA ASN A 819 -41.00 11.83 -13.84
C ASN A 819 -40.09 13.06 -13.91
N ALA A 820 -39.61 13.40 -15.11
CA ALA A 820 -38.79 14.59 -15.34
C ALA A 820 -39.51 15.88 -14.91
N LEU A 821 -40.79 16.03 -15.25
CA LEU A 821 -41.62 17.17 -14.80
C LEU A 821 -41.84 17.19 -13.29
N GLY A 822 -41.81 16.02 -12.64
CA GLY A 822 -41.90 15.87 -11.19
C GLY A 822 -40.57 16.04 -10.45
N GLY A 823 -39.48 16.39 -11.14
CA GLY A 823 -38.15 16.57 -10.56
C GLY A 823 -37.47 15.26 -10.12
N LYS A 824 -37.89 14.13 -10.69
CA LYS A 824 -37.37 12.79 -10.39
C LYS A 824 -36.40 12.26 -11.44
#